data_AF-A0A8E2EGJ9-F1
#
_entry.id   AF-A0A8E2EGJ9-F1
#
_cell.length_a   1.000
_cell.length_b   1.000
_cell.length_c   1.000
_cell.angle_alpha   90.00
_cell.angle_beta   90.00
_cell.angle_gamma   90.00
#
_symmetry.space_group_name_H-M   'P 1'
#
loop_
_entity.id
_entity.type
_entity.pdbx_description
1 polymer ?
#
loop_
_entity_poly.entity_id
_entity_poly.type
_entity_poly.pdbx_seq_one_letter_code
_entity_poly.pdbx_strand_id
1 'polypeptide(L)'
;MQYTPLVNQTAAAEPSQEGDIELDNQIVQAINTANTAKIEECLERLSSLPDAQERISRAFLSTIDEAPENALKLMLDTKSVNLNQEDEINERNCLHKAAICGRRRVLEIGLAAGVDVQALDVYGRIPLHYACMHGHVEMVQDLINAAPDTIDFKDQDSFTPLVHTIVHSQLACAQTLLSNGAQISRLGPSENIPLNLAYAEGLYPQHLVARSGKVPEMLLLLQKYHADLNQPDKLYQWTPLFHAASEGQVECLKTLLQCGVSVDILDEKGLSAMYYATWEGHLECMRLLASVGRGVGLATPKQVSPQIQSDHPPPTATPGPMDMEVEGEGEGIPEFILPPPIIPLRRYGHNFLDTKTFVVISFENLGADAIQFYDDHKYPAARLTISSKSSDLIPRNILLPIQDEFKVISFQIENLDTFAIDFDIYPTFGSKVIARSVVSSKVFTDRTRSSGQWHLELFDPRLRAIGRISFDYQVVKPFHGIPLEITHFATYWKATSQLDSHPTALITGSSLSGEYVRLFVQLTSDGIPVLYPRWKTNHQGLDVPVNILTYAQFTTIGATQGATGSAGLSGLAHTSADDIPLIHQILATSFITLHEALKLLPAHIHVELHVLYPNRLEEERLRLGPTPNINEFADALLTIVFEHARHLREQKDGFLRSIVFSSFNQDICTALNWKQPNYPVLLCNELGADASISAVDPQKVQSSGRTTISVKEAVQIARDNNFMGLICSSRLLDLAPALIESIKTAGLVLITDISDANIPQRGPLAVAAPSIYQVPHGVDGFLKGNGVLRFNETIDM
;
A
#
# COMPACT_ATOMS: atom_id res chain seq x y z
N MET A 1 46.06 -22.27 -62.13
CA MET A 1 46.72 -21.59 -63.27
C MET A 1 46.19 -20.18 -63.34
N GLN A 2 47.13 -19.24 -63.39
CA GLN A 2 47.06 -17.88 -63.96
C GLN A 2 45.98 -16.91 -63.45
N TYR A 3 46.45 -16.08 -62.52
CA TYR A 3 46.09 -14.68 -62.35
C TYR A 3 46.56 -13.87 -63.58
N THR A 4 45.70 -13.01 -64.12
CA THR A 4 46.08 -11.83 -64.92
C THR A 4 45.11 -10.68 -64.64
N PRO A 5 45.61 -9.45 -64.42
CA PRO A 5 44.83 -8.34 -63.87
C PRO A 5 44.19 -7.47 -64.97
N LEU A 6 43.01 -6.91 -64.69
CA LEU A 6 42.36 -5.88 -65.51
C LEU A 6 42.45 -4.52 -64.80
N VAL A 7 43.43 -3.74 -65.26
CA VAL A 7 43.42 -2.30 -65.55
C VAL A 7 42.41 -1.43 -64.78
N ASN A 8 42.95 -0.54 -63.95
CA ASN A 8 42.30 0.68 -63.43
C ASN A 8 41.61 1.47 -64.56
N GLN A 9 40.29 1.49 -64.54
CA GLN A 9 39.52 2.58 -65.12
C GLN A 9 39.23 3.59 -64.02
N THR A 10 39.65 4.82 -64.27
CA THR A 10 39.40 6.04 -63.51
C THR A 10 37.96 6.11 -63.02
N ALA A 11 37.78 6.09 -61.70
CA ALA A 11 36.53 6.44 -61.05
C ALA A 11 36.15 7.87 -61.45
N ALA A 12 35.06 8.00 -62.19
CA ALA A 12 34.31 9.23 -62.22
C ALA A 12 33.79 9.45 -60.79
N ALA A 13 34.10 10.61 -60.21
CA ALA A 13 33.69 10.99 -58.87
C ALA A 13 32.16 10.94 -58.76
N GLU A 14 31.64 9.97 -58.00
CA GLU A 14 30.32 10.09 -57.41
C GLU A 14 30.36 11.29 -56.44
N PRO A 15 29.36 12.19 -56.44
CA PRO A 15 29.27 13.24 -55.44
C PRO A 15 29.17 12.57 -54.07
N SER A 16 30.16 12.85 -53.23
CA SER A 16 30.38 12.20 -51.95
C SER A 16 29.24 12.50 -50.98
N GLN A 17 28.35 11.53 -50.76
CA GLN A 17 27.30 11.57 -49.72
C GLN A 17 27.86 11.94 -48.34
N GLU A 18 29.13 11.62 -48.05
CA GLU A 18 29.82 11.99 -46.81
C GLU A 18 30.04 13.51 -46.67
N GLY A 19 30.34 14.22 -47.76
CA GLY A 19 30.56 15.68 -47.72
C GLY A 19 29.28 16.48 -47.50
N ASP A 20 28.15 15.95 -47.96
CA ASP A 20 26.83 16.55 -47.74
C ASP A 20 26.36 16.37 -46.29
N ILE A 21 26.62 15.22 -45.68
CA ILE A 21 26.32 14.95 -44.26
C ILE A 21 27.19 15.81 -43.34
N GLU A 22 28.46 16.03 -43.70
CA GLU A 22 29.35 16.92 -42.96
C GLU A 22 28.85 18.37 -43.00
N LEU A 23 28.36 18.83 -44.15
CA LEU A 23 27.78 20.18 -44.29
C LEU A 23 26.48 20.34 -43.48
N ASP A 24 25.62 19.31 -43.46
CA ASP A 24 24.40 19.29 -42.65
C ASP A 24 24.72 19.36 -41.14
N ASN A 25 25.78 18.68 -40.68
CA ASN A 25 26.23 18.78 -39.29
C ASN A 25 26.87 20.13 -38.98
N GLN A 26 27.60 20.72 -39.93
CA GLN A 26 28.22 22.03 -39.79
C GLN A 26 27.16 23.15 -39.65
N ILE A 27 26.06 23.10 -40.41
CA ILE A 27 24.97 24.07 -40.26
C ILE A 27 24.27 23.91 -38.90
N VAL A 28 23.99 22.69 -38.45
CA VAL A 28 23.38 22.43 -37.12
C VAL A 28 24.29 22.98 -36.01
N GLN A 29 25.60 22.72 -36.08
CA GLN A 29 26.56 23.25 -35.11
C GLN A 29 26.67 24.78 -35.16
N ALA A 30 26.63 25.37 -36.36
CA ALA A 30 26.69 26.83 -36.54
C ALA A 30 25.44 27.52 -35.96
N ILE A 31 24.26 26.91 -36.14
CA ILE A 31 23.00 27.38 -35.56
C ILE A 31 23.06 27.31 -34.03
N ASN A 32 23.47 26.18 -33.45
CA ASN A 32 23.56 26.01 -31.99
C ASN A 32 24.58 26.97 -31.34
N THR A 33 25.66 27.32 -32.04
CA THR A 33 26.70 28.23 -31.55
C THR A 33 26.45 29.71 -31.86
N ALA A 34 25.29 30.07 -32.43
CA ALA A 34 24.92 31.44 -32.80
C ALA A 34 25.86 32.14 -33.81
N ASN A 35 26.63 31.38 -34.59
CA ASN A 35 27.65 31.97 -35.46
C ASN A 35 27.03 32.46 -36.78
N THR A 36 26.58 33.71 -36.81
CA THR A 36 25.85 34.29 -37.95
C THR A 36 26.62 34.22 -39.28
N ALA A 37 27.94 34.46 -39.25
CA ALA A 37 28.78 34.39 -40.45
C ALA A 37 28.87 32.97 -41.02
N LYS A 38 29.00 31.96 -40.15
CA LYS A 38 29.01 30.54 -40.57
C LYS A 38 27.62 30.06 -41.01
N ILE A 39 26.55 30.57 -40.41
CA ILE A 39 25.17 30.27 -40.83
C ILE A 39 24.96 30.78 -42.25
N GLU A 40 25.31 32.04 -42.55
CA GLU A 40 25.21 32.61 -43.90
C GLU A 40 26.06 31.84 -44.92
N GLU A 41 27.31 31.51 -44.59
CA GLU A 41 28.19 30.71 -45.45
C GLU A 41 27.62 29.31 -45.73
N CYS A 42 27.11 28.62 -44.70
CA CYS A 42 26.51 27.30 -44.86
C CYS A 42 25.21 27.38 -45.67
N LEU A 43 24.39 28.41 -45.47
CA LEU A 43 23.15 28.63 -46.23
C LEU A 43 23.44 28.89 -47.72
N GLU A 44 24.45 29.69 -48.05
CA GLU A 44 24.88 29.90 -49.44
C GLU A 44 25.34 28.59 -50.07
N ARG A 45 26.14 27.80 -49.36
CA ARG A 45 26.63 26.50 -49.85
C ARG A 45 25.49 25.49 -50.03
N LEU A 46 24.56 25.41 -49.08
CA LEU A 46 23.41 24.52 -49.15
C LEU A 46 22.44 24.92 -50.24
N SER A 47 22.27 26.22 -50.53
CA SER A 47 21.42 26.71 -51.62
C SER A 47 21.84 26.24 -53.02
N SER A 48 23.08 25.77 -53.17
CA SER A 48 23.61 25.23 -54.42
C SER A 48 23.29 23.75 -54.67
N LEU A 49 22.72 23.03 -53.69
CA LEU A 49 22.39 21.60 -53.76
C LEU A 49 20.93 21.34 -54.22
N PRO A 50 20.64 20.18 -54.85
CA PRO A 50 19.33 19.89 -55.44
C PRO A 50 18.16 19.71 -54.45
N ASP A 51 18.42 19.61 -53.14
CA ASP A 51 17.40 19.49 -52.06
C ASP A 51 17.61 20.53 -50.94
N ALA A 52 18.14 21.70 -51.29
CA ALA A 52 18.55 22.74 -50.35
C ALA A 52 17.48 23.08 -49.30
N GLN A 53 16.24 23.29 -49.75
CA GLN A 53 15.13 23.71 -48.90
C GLN A 53 14.77 22.66 -47.84
N GLU A 54 14.81 21.37 -48.20
CA GLU A 54 14.48 20.28 -47.30
C GLU A 54 15.57 20.09 -46.22
N ARG A 55 16.85 20.17 -46.62
CA ARG A 55 17.99 20.06 -45.70
C ARG A 55 18.04 21.22 -44.71
N ILE A 56 17.84 22.45 -45.20
CA ILE A 56 17.78 23.66 -44.36
C ILE A 56 16.63 23.56 -43.36
N SER A 57 15.47 23.04 -43.78
CA SER A 57 14.30 22.88 -42.92
C SER A 57 14.48 21.76 -41.89
N ARG A 58 15.11 20.63 -42.26
CA ARG A 58 15.49 19.56 -41.32
C ARG A 58 16.47 20.07 -40.26
N ALA A 59 17.49 20.82 -40.68
CA ALA A 59 18.45 21.46 -39.79
C ALA A 59 17.78 22.50 -38.87
N PHE A 60 16.78 23.24 -39.37
CA PHE A 60 15.99 24.15 -38.54
C PHE A 60 15.16 23.38 -37.50
N LEU A 61 14.40 22.35 -37.89
CA LEU A 61 13.56 21.55 -36.98
C LEU A 61 14.35 20.86 -35.86
N SER A 62 15.57 20.38 -36.16
CA SER A 62 16.43 19.74 -35.16
C SER A 62 17.04 20.73 -34.17
N THR A 63 17.17 21.99 -34.55
CA THR A 63 17.86 23.02 -33.76
C THR A 63 16.93 23.94 -32.96
N ILE A 64 15.61 23.90 -33.16
CA ILE A 64 14.63 24.72 -32.40
C ILE A 64 14.81 24.63 -30.88
N ASP A 65 15.24 23.46 -30.39
CA ASP A 65 15.43 23.21 -28.96
C ASP A 65 16.64 23.97 -28.40
N GLU A 66 17.82 23.71 -28.96
CA GLU A 66 19.10 24.20 -28.44
C GLU A 66 19.50 25.59 -28.96
N ALA A 67 18.98 26.03 -30.10
CA ALA A 67 19.46 27.21 -30.79
C ALA A 67 19.06 28.53 -30.11
N PRO A 68 19.94 29.55 -30.14
CA PRO A 68 19.63 30.89 -29.68
C PRO A 68 18.66 31.62 -30.63
N GLU A 69 17.80 32.47 -30.07
CA GLU A 69 16.73 33.16 -30.81
C GLU A 69 17.22 33.97 -32.01
N ASN A 70 18.40 34.58 -31.90
CA ASN A 70 19.00 35.36 -32.99
C ASN A 70 19.33 34.50 -34.22
N ALA A 71 19.80 33.26 -34.00
CA ALA A 71 20.12 32.32 -35.08
C ALA A 71 18.85 31.79 -35.74
N LEU A 72 17.83 31.44 -34.94
CA LEU A 72 16.52 31.03 -35.43
C LEU A 72 15.84 32.16 -36.22
N LYS A 73 15.96 33.41 -35.76
CA LYS A 73 15.46 34.58 -36.48
C LYS A 73 16.16 34.76 -37.83
N LEU A 74 17.49 34.65 -37.87
CA LEU A 74 18.26 34.76 -39.12
C LEU A 74 17.83 33.69 -40.12
N MET A 75 17.64 32.45 -39.67
CA MET A 75 17.13 31.36 -40.50
C MET A 75 15.74 31.66 -41.06
N LEU A 76 14.83 32.19 -40.24
CA LEU A 76 13.47 32.53 -40.65
C LEU A 76 13.42 33.74 -41.60
N ASP A 77 14.28 34.74 -41.41
CA ASP A 77 14.37 35.94 -42.25
C ASP A 77 14.81 35.60 -43.69
N THR A 78 15.59 34.53 -43.86
CA THR A 78 16.04 34.08 -45.20
C THR A 78 14.91 33.56 -46.10
N LYS A 79 13.73 33.23 -45.54
CA LYS A 79 12.58 32.59 -46.22
C LYS A 79 12.91 31.27 -46.95
N SER A 80 14.09 30.70 -46.71
CA SER A 80 14.52 29.42 -47.29
C SER A 80 14.03 28.21 -46.49
N VAL A 81 13.43 28.42 -45.31
CA VAL A 81 12.87 27.37 -44.45
C VAL A 81 11.43 27.09 -44.85
N ASN A 82 11.11 25.82 -45.14
CA ASN A 82 9.75 25.34 -45.28
C ASN A 82 9.18 24.98 -43.91
N LEU A 83 8.27 25.81 -43.39
CA LEU A 83 7.69 25.64 -42.06
C LEU A 83 6.65 24.52 -41.96
N ASN A 84 6.16 24.02 -43.09
CA ASN A 84 5.22 22.89 -43.15
C ASN A 84 5.91 21.54 -43.17
N GLN A 85 7.25 21.50 -43.19
CA GLN A 85 7.97 20.24 -43.13
C GLN A 85 7.85 19.60 -41.74
N GLU A 86 7.73 18.27 -41.75
CA GLU A 86 7.64 17.44 -40.55
C GLU A 86 8.94 16.67 -40.33
N ASP A 87 9.22 16.35 -39.06
CA ASP A 87 10.33 15.48 -38.66
C ASP A 87 10.08 14.03 -39.10
N GLU A 88 11.07 13.37 -39.69
CA GLU A 88 10.96 11.98 -40.21
C GLU A 88 10.74 10.94 -39.12
N ILE A 89 11.09 11.26 -37.86
CA ILE A 89 11.02 10.29 -36.75
C ILE A 89 9.65 10.32 -36.07
N ASN A 90 9.12 11.52 -35.81
CA ASN A 90 7.93 11.70 -34.98
C ASN A 90 6.78 12.41 -35.72
N GLU A 91 6.95 12.74 -37.00
CA GLU A 91 5.96 13.48 -37.81
C GLU A 91 5.60 14.84 -37.18
N ARG A 92 6.58 15.47 -36.51
CA ARG A 92 6.39 16.74 -35.78
C ARG A 92 6.73 17.93 -36.65
N ASN A 93 5.79 18.85 -36.82
CA ASN A 93 6.04 20.15 -37.46
C ASN A 93 6.77 21.16 -36.55
N CYS A 94 7.06 22.35 -37.08
CA CYS A 94 7.72 23.42 -36.34
C CYS A 94 6.92 23.93 -35.12
N LEU A 95 5.58 23.89 -35.18
CA LEU A 95 4.71 24.30 -34.07
C LEU A 95 4.80 23.31 -32.90
N HIS A 96 4.87 22.00 -33.15
CA HIS A 96 5.10 20.99 -32.12
C HIS A 96 6.41 21.24 -31.38
N LYS A 97 7.51 21.42 -32.13
CA LYS A 97 8.83 21.68 -31.54
C LYS A 97 8.85 23.00 -30.77
N ALA A 98 8.25 24.06 -31.31
CA ALA A 98 8.12 25.33 -30.60
C ALA A 98 7.36 25.17 -29.28
N ALA A 99 6.25 24.42 -29.29
CA ALA A 99 5.42 24.15 -28.11
C ALA A 99 6.09 23.22 -27.07
N ILE A 100 7.01 22.34 -27.48
CA ILE A 100 7.82 21.53 -26.55
C ILE A 100 8.88 22.40 -25.86
N CYS A 101 9.54 23.27 -26.64
CA CYS A 101 10.70 24.04 -26.18
C CYS A 101 10.34 25.42 -25.59
N GLY A 102 9.05 25.80 -25.59
CA GLY A 102 8.60 27.10 -25.10
C GLY A 102 8.99 28.30 -25.96
N ARG A 103 9.28 28.09 -27.25
CA ARG A 103 9.77 29.13 -28.17
C ARG A 103 8.61 29.93 -28.78
N ARG A 104 7.99 30.81 -27.99
CA ARG A 104 6.82 31.61 -28.41
C ARG A 104 7.04 32.38 -29.72
N ARG A 105 8.23 32.94 -29.94
CA ARG A 105 8.51 33.70 -31.17
C ARG A 105 8.50 32.83 -32.44
N VAL A 106 8.99 31.59 -32.35
CA VAL A 106 8.94 30.62 -33.46
C VAL A 106 7.50 30.21 -33.74
N LEU A 107 6.71 30.02 -32.67
CA LEU A 107 5.27 29.75 -32.76
C LEU A 107 4.52 30.88 -33.49
N GLU A 108 4.71 32.14 -33.08
CA GLU A 108 4.08 33.32 -33.71
C GLU A 108 4.38 33.39 -35.22
N ILE A 109 5.64 33.12 -35.61
CA ILE A 109 6.06 33.14 -37.01
C ILE A 109 5.44 31.97 -37.79
N GLY A 110 5.42 30.77 -37.20
CA GLY A 110 4.76 29.61 -37.80
C GLY A 110 3.25 29.81 -38.00
N LEU A 111 2.57 30.38 -37.00
CA LEU A 111 1.15 30.72 -37.10
C LEU A 111 0.89 31.79 -38.17
N ALA A 112 1.72 32.84 -38.24
CA ALA A 112 1.61 33.87 -39.27
C ALA A 112 1.88 33.34 -40.69
N ALA A 113 2.70 32.30 -40.82
CA ALA A 113 2.98 31.61 -42.08
C ALA A 113 1.88 30.61 -42.50
N GLY A 114 0.87 30.39 -41.66
CA GLY A 114 -0.25 29.48 -41.96
C GLY A 114 0.11 28.00 -41.84
N VAL A 115 1.07 27.65 -40.98
CA VAL A 115 1.39 26.26 -40.67
C VAL A 115 0.18 25.57 -40.04
N ASP A 116 -0.07 24.32 -40.42
CA ASP A 116 -1.21 23.56 -39.90
C ASP A 116 -1.07 23.33 -38.38
N VAL A 117 -2.01 23.93 -37.63
CA VAL A 117 -2.11 23.82 -36.17
C VAL A 117 -2.73 22.48 -35.76
N GLN A 118 -3.41 21.79 -36.68
CA GLN A 118 -4.09 20.51 -36.45
C GLN A 118 -3.26 19.31 -36.91
N ALA A 119 -2.04 19.54 -37.41
CA ALA A 119 -1.12 18.47 -37.78
C ALA A 119 -0.92 17.52 -36.60
N LEU A 120 -0.94 16.22 -36.88
CA LEU A 120 -0.85 15.16 -35.89
C LEU A 120 0.55 14.55 -35.93
N ASP A 121 1.13 14.32 -34.76
CA ASP A 121 2.34 13.53 -34.64
C ASP A 121 2.02 12.01 -34.61
N VAL A 122 3.07 11.17 -34.53
CA VAL A 122 2.94 9.69 -34.46
C VAL A 122 2.04 9.21 -33.30
N TYR A 123 1.85 10.02 -32.27
CA TYR A 123 1.00 9.72 -31.11
C TYR A 123 -0.41 10.34 -31.24
N GLY A 124 -0.74 10.92 -32.39
CA GLY A 124 -2.00 11.63 -32.63
C GLY A 124 -2.12 12.95 -31.87
N ARG A 125 -1.00 13.55 -31.43
CA ARG A 125 -1.02 14.79 -30.65
C ARG A 125 -0.83 16.01 -31.55
N ILE A 126 -1.58 17.07 -31.26
CA ILE A 126 -1.40 18.42 -31.81
C ILE A 126 -0.42 19.28 -30.97
N PRO A 127 0.08 20.42 -31.50
CA PRO A 127 0.97 21.33 -30.77
C PRO A 127 0.39 21.83 -29.44
N LEU A 128 -0.94 22.00 -29.35
CA LEU A 128 -1.63 22.43 -28.13
C LEU A 128 -1.43 21.44 -26.97
N HIS A 129 -1.37 20.13 -27.24
CA HIS A 129 -1.09 19.14 -26.19
C HIS A 129 0.26 19.39 -25.54
N TYR A 130 1.31 19.65 -26.32
CA TYR A 130 2.66 19.88 -25.80
C TYR A 130 2.75 21.20 -25.02
N ALA A 131 2.15 22.28 -25.52
CA ALA A 131 2.08 23.55 -24.80
C ALA A 131 1.41 23.37 -23.41
N CYS A 132 0.40 22.50 -23.34
CA CYS A 132 -0.30 22.13 -22.11
C CYS A 132 0.53 21.23 -21.19
N MET A 133 1.27 20.25 -21.71
CA MET A 133 2.15 19.37 -20.93
C MET A 133 3.27 20.16 -20.24
N HIS A 134 3.86 21.13 -20.95
CA HIS A 134 5.01 21.91 -20.47
C HIS A 134 4.64 23.21 -19.74
N GLY A 135 3.36 23.56 -19.67
CA GLY A 135 2.90 24.72 -18.89
C GLY A 135 3.08 26.07 -19.57
N HIS A 136 3.16 26.13 -20.91
CA HIS A 136 3.39 27.37 -21.67
C HIS A 136 2.09 28.15 -21.90
N VAL A 137 1.61 28.84 -20.87
CA VAL A 137 0.31 29.54 -20.84
C VAL A 137 0.09 30.50 -22.02
N GLU A 138 1.07 31.35 -22.34
CA GLU A 138 0.96 32.31 -23.45
C GLU A 138 0.80 31.60 -24.79
N MET A 139 1.54 30.51 -25.00
CA MET A 139 1.48 29.71 -26.22
C MET A 139 0.16 28.95 -26.33
N VAL A 140 -0.41 28.49 -25.21
CA VAL A 140 -1.75 27.89 -25.16
C VAL A 140 -2.78 28.91 -25.65
N GLN A 141 -2.71 30.16 -25.20
CA GLN A 141 -3.64 31.20 -25.66
C GLN A 141 -3.46 31.52 -27.15
N ASP A 142 -2.22 31.62 -27.63
CA ASP A 142 -1.91 31.87 -29.05
C ASP A 142 -2.45 30.75 -29.95
N LEU A 143 -2.28 29.49 -29.54
CA LEU A 143 -2.77 28.31 -30.26
C LEU A 143 -4.31 28.22 -30.27
N ILE A 144 -4.97 28.49 -29.14
CA ILE A 144 -6.44 28.51 -29.06
C ILE A 144 -7.02 29.64 -29.92
N ASN A 145 -6.39 30.82 -29.90
CA ASN A 145 -6.81 31.95 -30.74
C ASN A 145 -6.68 31.64 -32.23
N ALA A 146 -5.66 30.88 -32.63
CA ALA A 146 -5.44 30.48 -34.01
C ALA A 146 -6.40 29.37 -34.45
N ALA A 147 -6.70 28.40 -33.59
CA ALA A 147 -7.56 27.26 -33.91
C ALA A 147 -8.44 26.84 -32.70
N PRO A 148 -9.59 27.50 -32.49
CA PRO A 148 -10.44 27.24 -31.32
C PRO A 148 -11.04 25.83 -31.30
N ASP A 149 -11.24 25.21 -32.47
CA ASP A 149 -11.80 23.86 -32.61
C ASP A 149 -10.89 22.76 -32.03
N THR A 150 -9.62 23.07 -31.75
CA THR A 150 -8.62 22.11 -31.26
C THR A 150 -8.64 21.90 -29.75
N ILE A 151 -9.44 22.68 -29.02
CA ILE A 151 -9.41 22.71 -27.55
C ILE A 151 -9.77 21.38 -26.88
N ASP A 152 -10.64 20.59 -27.53
CA ASP A 152 -11.12 19.28 -27.06
C ASP A 152 -10.61 18.12 -27.93
N PHE A 153 -9.57 18.36 -28.74
CA PHE A 153 -8.99 17.33 -29.59
C PHE A 153 -8.44 16.18 -28.72
N LYS A 154 -8.59 14.94 -29.18
CA LYS A 154 -8.15 13.75 -28.44
C LYS A 154 -6.99 13.09 -29.16
N ASP A 155 -5.94 12.77 -28.41
CA ASP A 155 -4.83 11.97 -28.93
C ASP A 155 -5.19 10.46 -29.01
N GLN A 156 -4.22 9.63 -29.42
CA GLN A 156 -4.42 8.17 -29.52
C GLN A 156 -4.76 7.52 -28.18
N ASP A 157 -4.37 8.14 -27.06
CA ASP A 157 -4.69 7.69 -25.70
C ASP A 157 -6.02 8.29 -25.19
N SER A 158 -6.80 8.92 -26.06
CA SER A 158 -8.05 9.62 -25.72
C SER A 158 -7.89 10.77 -24.72
N PHE A 159 -6.68 11.32 -24.55
CA PHE A 159 -6.43 12.47 -23.69
C PHE A 159 -6.65 13.78 -24.45
N THR A 160 -7.34 14.71 -23.80
CA THR A 160 -7.50 16.09 -24.28
C THR A 160 -6.36 16.98 -23.77
N PRO A 161 -6.15 18.18 -24.34
CA PRO A 161 -5.21 19.17 -23.79
C PRO A 161 -5.44 19.43 -22.29
N LEU A 162 -6.70 19.48 -21.86
CA LEU A 162 -7.07 19.65 -20.45
C LEU A 162 -6.57 18.48 -19.59
N VAL A 163 -6.71 17.23 -20.04
CA VAL A 163 -6.20 16.05 -19.31
C VAL A 163 -4.68 16.12 -19.15
N HIS A 164 -3.95 16.49 -20.21
CA HIS A 164 -2.50 16.68 -20.14
C HIS A 164 -2.08 17.75 -19.13
N THR A 165 -2.82 18.87 -19.03
CA THR A 165 -2.55 19.85 -17.96
C THR A 165 -2.71 19.28 -16.56
N ILE A 166 -3.65 18.35 -16.35
CA ILE A 166 -3.90 17.73 -15.05
C ILE A 166 -2.80 16.74 -14.70
N VAL A 167 -2.46 15.82 -15.62
CA VAL A 167 -1.40 14.83 -15.43
C VAL A 167 -0.05 15.50 -15.13
N HIS A 168 0.23 16.61 -15.80
CA HIS A 168 1.45 17.40 -15.62
C HIS A 168 1.32 18.53 -14.59
N SER A 169 0.19 18.65 -13.88
CA SER A 169 -0.01 19.60 -12.77
C SER A 169 0.10 21.08 -13.16
N GLN A 170 -0.32 21.45 -14.37
CA GLN A 170 -0.24 22.80 -14.94
C GLN A 170 -1.53 23.59 -14.71
N LEU A 171 -1.70 24.17 -13.52
CA LEU A 171 -2.91 24.91 -13.11
C LEU A 171 -3.26 26.09 -14.02
N ALA A 172 -2.27 26.91 -14.40
CA ALA A 172 -2.50 28.10 -15.20
C ALA A 172 -2.95 27.78 -16.64
N CYS A 173 -2.42 26.71 -17.24
CA CYS A 173 -2.88 26.23 -18.54
C CYS A 173 -4.30 25.68 -18.46
N ALA A 174 -4.64 24.92 -17.41
CA ALA A 174 -6.00 24.43 -17.21
C ALA A 174 -7.01 25.58 -17.06
N GLN A 175 -6.64 26.64 -16.32
CA GLN A 175 -7.49 27.83 -16.19
C GLN A 175 -7.75 28.49 -17.54
N THR A 176 -6.71 28.57 -18.38
CA THR A 176 -6.80 29.17 -19.72
C THR A 176 -7.71 28.34 -20.62
N LEU A 177 -7.53 27.01 -20.66
CA LEU A 177 -8.38 26.11 -21.43
C LEU A 177 -9.86 26.19 -21.00
N LEU A 178 -10.13 26.11 -19.69
CA LEU A 178 -11.50 26.18 -19.17
C LEU A 178 -12.15 27.54 -19.43
N SER A 179 -11.38 28.63 -19.35
CA SER A 179 -11.90 29.98 -19.67
C SER A 179 -12.28 30.15 -21.14
N ASN A 180 -11.65 29.38 -22.03
CA ASN A 180 -11.94 29.34 -23.46
C ASN A 180 -12.96 28.25 -23.84
N GLY A 181 -13.60 27.58 -22.86
CA GLY A 181 -14.71 26.65 -23.09
C GLY A 181 -14.35 25.17 -23.23
N ALA A 182 -13.15 24.75 -22.80
CA ALA A 182 -12.77 23.34 -22.80
C ALA A 182 -13.77 22.45 -22.04
N GLN A 183 -14.14 21.31 -22.61
CA GLN A 183 -15.12 20.40 -22.05
C GLN A 183 -14.52 19.48 -20.99
N ILE A 184 -15.20 19.40 -19.84
CA ILE A 184 -14.90 18.42 -18.79
C ILE A 184 -15.64 17.12 -19.15
N SER A 185 -15.04 16.32 -20.03
CA SER A 185 -15.63 15.08 -20.53
C SER A 185 -14.93 13.84 -19.97
N ARG A 186 -15.65 12.72 -20.00
CA ARG A 186 -15.12 11.40 -19.65
C ARG A 186 -14.00 10.98 -20.62
N LEU A 187 -12.98 10.34 -20.09
CA LEU A 187 -11.91 9.74 -20.89
C LEU A 187 -12.42 8.48 -21.61
N GLY A 188 -11.96 8.30 -22.86
CA GLY A 188 -12.31 7.14 -23.70
C GLY A 188 -11.51 5.88 -23.32
N PRO A 189 -11.87 4.72 -23.91
CA PRO A 189 -11.02 3.53 -23.82
C PRO A 189 -9.71 3.80 -24.57
N SER A 190 -8.59 3.35 -24.02
CA SER A 190 -7.26 3.58 -24.60
C SER A 190 -6.44 2.30 -24.52
N GLU A 191 -5.99 1.80 -25.67
CA GLU A 191 -5.33 0.49 -25.78
C GLU A 191 -3.87 0.49 -25.28
N ASN A 192 -3.23 1.68 -25.11
CA ASN A 192 -1.79 1.83 -24.85
C ASN A 192 -1.45 2.71 -23.62
N ILE A 193 -2.11 2.49 -22.49
CA ILE A 193 -1.85 3.29 -21.29
C ILE A 193 -0.52 2.87 -20.62
N PRO A 194 0.36 3.80 -20.21
CA PRO A 194 1.47 3.49 -19.32
C PRO A 194 0.99 2.83 -18.03
N LEU A 195 1.74 1.87 -17.47
CA LEU A 195 1.36 1.05 -16.30
C LEU A 195 0.84 1.85 -15.09
N ASN A 196 1.25 3.12 -14.95
CA ASN A 196 0.83 4.03 -13.86
C ASN A 196 -0.56 4.69 -14.06
N LEU A 197 -1.16 4.58 -15.25
CA LEU A 197 -2.46 5.16 -15.60
C LEU A 197 -3.44 4.11 -16.14
N ALA A 198 -3.10 2.82 -16.11
CA ALA A 198 -3.78 1.68 -16.76
C ALA A 198 -5.30 1.50 -16.47
N TYR A 199 -5.89 2.37 -15.66
CA TYR A 199 -7.31 2.40 -15.29
C TYR A 199 -7.96 3.77 -15.55
N ALA A 200 -7.42 4.58 -16.48
CA ALA A 200 -7.97 5.89 -16.82
C ALA A 200 -9.31 5.83 -17.59
N GLU A 201 -9.71 4.64 -18.04
CA GLU A 201 -10.92 4.44 -18.81
C GLU A 201 -12.17 4.85 -18.02
N GLY A 202 -12.94 5.80 -18.57
CA GLY A 202 -14.18 6.26 -17.96
C GLY A 202 -14.00 7.17 -16.74
N LEU A 203 -12.77 7.57 -16.40
CA LEU A 203 -12.53 8.62 -15.42
C LEU A 203 -12.89 10.00 -16.00
N TYR A 204 -13.21 10.94 -15.12
CA TYR A 204 -13.31 12.37 -15.46
C TYR A 204 -12.08 13.12 -14.94
N PRO A 205 -11.78 14.32 -15.49
CA PRO A 205 -10.70 15.19 -15.03
C PRO A 205 -10.59 15.31 -13.49
N GLN A 206 -11.70 15.49 -12.78
CA GLN A 206 -11.73 15.60 -11.32
C GLN A 206 -11.26 14.33 -10.57
N HIS A 207 -11.48 13.14 -11.14
CA HIS A 207 -10.99 11.88 -10.57
C HIS A 207 -9.47 11.78 -10.68
N LEU A 208 -8.91 12.18 -11.83
CA LEU A 208 -7.45 12.21 -12.05
C LEU A 208 -6.76 13.18 -11.10
N VAL A 209 -7.36 14.35 -10.87
CA VAL A 209 -6.84 15.32 -9.89
C VAL A 209 -6.83 14.69 -8.50
N ALA A 210 -7.95 14.12 -8.07
CA ALA A 210 -8.08 13.50 -6.75
C ALA A 210 -7.12 12.32 -6.54
N ARG A 211 -6.86 11.53 -7.60
CA ARG A 211 -5.90 10.42 -7.58
C ARG A 211 -4.45 10.89 -7.52
N SER A 212 -4.10 11.90 -8.31
CA SER A 212 -2.71 12.38 -8.42
C SER A 212 -2.22 13.15 -7.19
N GLY A 213 -3.12 13.86 -6.49
CA GLY A 213 -2.81 14.55 -5.23
C GLY A 213 -1.94 15.80 -5.32
N LYS A 214 -1.43 16.16 -6.50
CA LYS A 214 -0.39 17.19 -6.65
C LYS A 214 -0.91 18.62 -6.51
N VAL A 215 -2.07 18.92 -7.11
CA VAL A 215 -2.63 20.28 -7.18
C VAL A 215 -4.10 20.29 -6.74
N PRO A 216 -4.37 20.44 -5.43
CA PRO A 216 -5.74 20.49 -4.91
C PRO A 216 -6.58 21.64 -5.47
N GLU A 217 -5.94 22.78 -5.75
CA GLU A 217 -6.58 23.97 -6.34
C GLU A 217 -7.24 23.68 -7.70
N MET A 218 -6.78 22.66 -8.42
CA MET A 218 -7.38 22.22 -9.68
C MET A 218 -8.84 21.74 -9.47
N LEU A 219 -9.18 21.16 -8.31
CA LEU A 219 -10.56 20.77 -7.99
C LEU A 219 -11.48 21.99 -7.84
N LEU A 220 -10.98 23.06 -7.20
CA LEU A 220 -11.71 24.32 -7.06
C LEU A 220 -11.92 24.98 -8.43
N LEU A 221 -10.91 24.92 -9.28
CA LEU A 221 -10.98 25.42 -10.65
C LEU A 221 -12.02 24.64 -11.47
N LEU A 222 -11.97 23.31 -11.44
CA LEU A 222 -12.95 22.47 -12.13
C LEU A 222 -14.38 22.74 -11.64
N GLN A 223 -14.58 22.86 -10.32
CA GLN A 223 -15.89 23.20 -9.74
C GLN A 223 -16.40 24.57 -10.21
N LYS A 224 -15.51 25.58 -10.29
CA LYS A 224 -15.86 26.91 -10.80
C LYS A 224 -16.40 26.87 -12.23
N TYR A 225 -15.92 25.93 -13.04
CA TYR A 225 -16.40 25.67 -14.40
C TYR A 225 -17.43 24.53 -14.48
N HIS A 226 -18.20 24.33 -13.39
CA HIS A 226 -19.34 23.41 -13.32
C HIS A 226 -19.00 21.91 -13.40
N ALA A 227 -17.78 21.49 -13.04
CA ALA A 227 -17.50 20.08 -12.81
C ALA A 227 -18.31 19.54 -11.62
N ASP A 228 -19.01 18.43 -11.81
CA ASP A 228 -19.64 17.71 -10.70
C ASP A 228 -18.59 16.87 -9.96
N LEU A 229 -18.32 17.24 -8.71
CA LEU A 229 -17.38 16.56 -7.83
C LEU A 229 -17.98 15.33 -7.15
N ASN A 230 -19.27 15.05 -7.33
CA ASN A 230 -19.93 13.80 -6.92
C ASN A 230 -20.13 12.84 -8.09
N GLN A 231 -19.73 13.21 -9.30
CA GLN A 231 -19.92 12.37 -10.49
C GLN A 231 -19.19 11.04 -10.28
N PRO A 232 -19.90 9.89 -10.32
CA PRO A 232 -19.25 8.58 -10.28
C PRO A 232 -18.52 8.29 -11.60
N ASP A 233 -17.42 7.57 -11.50
CA ASP A 233 -16.76 6.95 -12.64
C ASP A 233 -17.60 5.81 -13.24
N LYS A 234 -17.16 5.30 -14.39
CA LYS A 234 -17.86 4.21 -15.08
C LYS A 234 -17.52 2.82 -14.53
N LEU A 235 -16.32 2.65 -13.97
CA LEU A 235 -15.77 1.33 -13.68
C LEU A 235 -16.23 0.78 -12.34
N TYR A 236 -16.15 1.58 -11.28
CA TYR A 236 -16.47 1.17 -9.91
C TYR A 236 -17.57 2.03 -9.28
N GLN A 237 -18.07 3.03 -10.02
CA GLN A 237 -18.90 4.11 -9.51
C GLN A 237 -18.20 4.96 -8.44
N TRP A 238 -16.88 5.03 -8.52
CA TRP A 238 -16.08 5.80 -7.57
C TRP A 238 -16.19 7.29 -7.86
N THR A 239 -16.42 8.09 -6.82
CA THR A 239 -16.35 9.55 -6.94
C THR A 239 -14.90 10.01 -6.72
N PRO A 240 -14.56 11.28 -7.04
CA PRO A 240 -13.24 11.83 -6.71
C PRO A 240 -12.84 11.65 -5.25
N LEU A 241 -13.82 11.64 -4.32
CA LEU A 241 -13.55 11.41 -2.90
C LEU A 241 -12.97 10.02 -2.63
N PHE A 242 -13.42 8.99 -3.37
CA PHE A 242 -12.93 7.62 -3.23
C PHE A 242 -11.47 7.50 -3.66
N HIS A 243 -11.11 8.10 -4.81
CA HIS A 243 -9.72 8.11 -5.26
C HIS A 243 -8.81 8.85 -4.28
N ALA A 244 -9.23 10.02 -3.77
CA ALA A 244 -8.44 10.75 -2.77
C ALA A 244 -8.29 9.97 -1.46
N ALA A 245 -9.35 9.26 -1.03
CA ALA A 245 -9.33 8.44 0.17
C ALA A 245 -8.45 7.19 0.02
N SER A 246 -8.54 6.49 -1.12
CA SER A 246 -7.79 5.27 -1.41
C SER A 246 -6.30 5.51 -1.67
N GLU A 247 -5.94 6.66 -2.24
CA GLU A 247 -4.54 7.01 -2.56
C GLU A 247 -3.89 7.86 -1.44
N GLY A 248 -4.62 8.13 -0.36
CA GLY A 248 -4.10 8.89 0.79
C GLY A 248 -3.87 10.38 0.54
N GLN A 249 -4.57 10.98 -0.44
CA GLN A 249 -4.37 12.38 -0.85
C GLN A 249 -5.12 13.35 0.06
N VAL A 250 -4.53 13.62 1.24
CA VAL A 250 -5.13 14.41 2.33
C VAL A 250 -5.58 15.81 1.89
N GLU A 251 -4.76 16.55 1.16
CA GLU A 251 -5.08 17.93 0.74
C GLU A 251 -6.19 18.00 -0.32
N CYS A 252 -6.20 17.06 -1.27
CA CYS A 252 -7.29 16.91 -2.22
C CYS A 252 -8.60 16.53 -1.51
N LEU A 253 -8.55 15.56 -0.59
CA LEU A 253 -9.70 15.15 0.20
C LEU A 253 -10.26 16.32 1.02
N LYS A 254 -9.40 17.10 1.69
CA LYS A 254 -9.80 18.30 2.43
C LYS A 254 -10.47 19.33 1.52
N THR A 255 -9.94 19.54 0.33
CA THR A 255 -10.52 20.46 -0.67
C THR A 255 -11.89 19.97 -1.15
N LEU A 256 -12.04 18.68 -1.48
CA LEU A 256 -13.33 18.07 -1.86
C LEU A 256 -14.38 18.25 -0.75
N LEU A 257 -13.99 18.04 0.51
CA LEU A 257 -14.88 18.24 1.66
C LEU A 257 -15.28 19.71 1.83
N GLN A 258 -14.36 20.66 1.60
CA GLN A 258 -14.67 22.10 1.59
C GLN A 258 -15.63 22.48 0.46
N CYS A 259 -15.58 21.78 -0.67
CA CYS A 259 -16.49 21.96 -1.79
C CYS A 259 -17.91 21.43 -1.54
N GLY A 260 -18.17 20.75 -0.41
CA GLY A 260 -19.49 20.20 -0.07
C GLY A 260 -19.82 18.89 -0.79
N VAL A 261 -18.81 18.08 -1.13
CA VAL A 261 -18.98 16.74 -1.70
C VAL A 261 -19.70 15.82 -0.70
N SER A 262 -20.56 14.94 -1.21
CA SER A 262 -21.29 13.97 -0.39
C SER A 262 -20.36 12.86 0.06
N VAL A 263 -20.30 12.62 1.38
CA VAL A 263 -19.44 11.59 1.99
C VAL A 263 -20.15 10.24 2.07
N ASP A 264 -21.49 10.25 2.02
CA ASP A 264 -22.34 9.05 2.22
C ASP A 264 -22.59 8.26 0.92
N ILE A 265 -21.92 8.63 -0.17
CA ILE A 265 -22.00 7.88 -1.43
C ILE A 265 -21.33 6.52 -1.23
N LEU A 266 -21.98 5.48 -1.73
CA LEU A 266 -21.46 4.12 -1.76
C LEU A 266 -21.12 3.72 -3.20
N ASP A 267 -20.11 2.89 -3.37
CA ASP A 267 -19.74 2.32 -4.66
C ASP A 267 -20.68 1.17 -5.09
N GLU A 268 -20.36 0.51 -6.22
CA GLU A 268 -21.12 -0.65 -6.71
C GLU A 268 -21.21 -1.81 -5.70
N LYS A 269 -20.20 -1.97 -4.84
CA LYS A 269 -20.14 -3.01 -3.80
C LYS A 269 -20.78 -2.58 -2.49
N GLY A 270 -21.32 -1.36 -2.41
CA GLY A 270 -21.87 -0.81 -1.18
C GLY A 270 -20.82 -0.31 -0.18
N LEU A 271 -19.58 -0.08 -0.63
CA LEU A 271 -18.45 0.39 0.17
C LEU A 271 -18.36 1.92 0.13
N SER A 272 -17.93 2.54 1.23
CA SER A 272 -17.78 4.00 1.35
C SER A 272 -16.33 4.46 1.16
N ALA A 273 -16.11 5.76 0.95
CA ALA A 273 -14.76 6.32 0.93
C ALA A 273 -13.99 6.10 2.26
N MET A 274 -14.71 6.03 3.40
CA MET A 274 -14.11 5.70 4.69
C MET A 274 -13.52 4.28 4.68
N TYR A 275 -14.20 3.31 4.07
CA TYR A 275 -13.69 1.94 3.95
C TYR A 275 -12.33 1.93 3.26
N TYR A 276 -12.18 2.59 2.10
CA TYR A 276 -10.91 2.60 1.38
C TYR A 276 -9.78 3.28 2.16
N ALA A 277 -10.07 4.41 2.83
CA ALA A 277 -9.10 5.06 3.71
C ALA A 277 -8.66 4.14 4.86
N THR A 278 -9.59 3.38 5.46
CA THR A 278 -9.28 2.42 6.54
C THR A 278 -8.53 1.19 6.06
N TRP A 279 -8.90 0.67 4.89
CA TRP A 279 -8.31 -0.53 4.30
C TRP A 279 -6.84 -0.30 3.96
N GLU A 280 -6.52 0.83 3.32
CA GLU A 280 -5.15 1.23 2.97
C GLU A 280 -4.39 1.92 4.11
N GLY A 281 -5.04 2.24 5.25
CA GLY A 281 -4.37 2.76 6.45
C GLY A 281 -4.12 4.27 6.48
N HIS A 282 -4.83 5.05 5.67
CA HIS A 282 -4.66 6.50 5.57
C HIS A 282 -5.33 7.26 6.71
N LEU A 283 -4.61 7.36 7.84
CA LEU A 283 -5.13 7.90 9.10
C LEU A 283 -5.64 9.34 9.01
N GLU A 284 -4.92 10.24 8.32
CA GLU A 284 -5.34 11.63 8.19
C GLU A 284 -6.61 11.75 7.32
N CYS A 285 -6.76 10.91 6.29
CA CYS A 285 -7.98 10.85 5.50
C CYS A 285 -9.17 10.37 6.35
N MET A 286 -8.97 9.33 7.18
CA MET A 286 -9.99 8.86 8.13
C MET A 286 -10.43 9.96 9.09
N ARG A 287 -9.48 10.74 9.64
CA ARG A 287 -9.78 11.89 10.52
C ARG A 287 -10.64 12.93 9.84
N LEU A 288 -10.29 13.30 8.60
CA LEU A 288 -11.03 14.29 7.83
C LEU A 288 -12.44 13.80 7.51
N LEU A 289 -12.59 12.58 7.00
CA LEU A 289 -13.91 12.00 6.70
C LEU A 289 -14.80 11.90 7.95
N ALA A 290 -14.23 11.46 9.07
CA ALA A 290 -14.95 11.36 10.33
C ALA A 290 -15.45 12.74 10.81
N SER A 291 -14.64 13.79 10.63
CA SER A 291 -15.00 15.16 11.05
C SER A 291 -16.24 15.72 10.33
N VAL A 292 -16.44 15.35 9.06
CA VAL A 292 -17.53 15.88 8.22
C VAL A 292 -18.83 15.09 8.40
N GLY A 293 -18.75 13.77 8.65
CA GLY A 293 -19.92 12.91 8.92
C GLY A 293 -20.75 13.31 10.15
N ARG A 294 -20.32 14.30 10.95
CA ARG A 294 -21.06 14.83 12.12
C ARG A 294 -21.73 16.19 11.93
N GLY A 295 -21.71 16.79 10.74
CA GLY A 295 -22.36 18.10 10.53
C GLY A 295 -21.78 19.24 11.38
N VAL A 296 -20.47 19.17 11.69
CA VAL A 296 -19.75 20.27 12.36
C VAL A 296 -19.08 21.15 11.30
N GLY A 297 -19.86 22.10 10.78
CA GLY A 297 -19.38 23.44 10.41
C GLY A 297 -18.33 23.58 9.32
N LEU A 298 -18.69 23.32 8.07
CA LEU A 298 -18.40 24.24 6.97
C LEU A 298 -19.76 24.67 6.41
N ALA A 299 -20.03 25.99 6.46
CA ALA A 299 -21.35 26.56 6.27
C ALA A 299 -22.03 26.12 4.96
N THR A 300 -23.15 25.43 5.08
CA THR A 300 -24.07 25.18 3.96
C THR A 300 -25.06 26.34 3.83
N PRO A 301 -25.31 26.89 2.63
CA PRO A 301 -26.50 27.69 2.40
C PRO A 301 -27.72 26.76 2.31
N LYS A 302 -28.74 27.08 3.11
CA LYS A 302 -30.02 26.37 3.27
C LYS A 302 -30.60 25.86 1.94
N GLN A 303 -30.76 24.54 1.81
CA GLN A 303 -31.72 23.97 0.87
C GLN A 303 -33.14 24.24 1.38
N VAL A 304 -33.93 24.94 0.56
CA VAL A 304 -35.38 25.08 0.74
C VAL A 304 -36.03 23.89 0.04
N SER A 305 -36.62 22.98 0.81
CA SER A 305 -37.48 21.91 0.29
C SER A 305 -38.87 22.49 -0.01
N PRO A 306 -39.48 22.25 -1.19
CA PRO A 306 -40.88 22.59 -1.41
C PRO A 306 -41.77 21.52 -0.77
N GLN A 307 -42.66 21.95 0.13
CA GLN A 307 -43.77 21.14 0.64
C GLN A 307 -44.91 21.15 -0.38
N ILE A 308 -45.36 19.96 -0.80
CA ILE A 308 -46.68 19.78 -1.43
C ILE A 308 -47.52 18.91 -0.50
N GLN A 309 -48.61 19.49 0.01
CA GLN A 309 -49.63 18.85 0.83
C GLN A 309 -50.53 17.96 -0.02
N SER A 310 -50.75 16.72 0.43
CA SER A 310 -51.73 15.79 -0.11
C SER A 310 -53.03 15.86 0.70
N ASP A 311 -54.13 16.21 0.05
CA ASP A 311 -55.49 16.15 0.62
C ASP A 311 -56.28 14.95 0.06
N HIS A 312 -56.91 14.21 0.98
CA HIS A 312 -58.15 13.42 0.85
C HIS A 312 -58.15 11.88 0.53
N PRO A 313 -59.19 11.14 1.01
CA PRO A 313 -59.06 9.87 1.77
C PRO A 313 -59.69 8.60 1.07
N PRO A 314 -59.71 7.39 1.68
CA PRO A 314 -60.01 6.09 1.04
C PRO A 314 -61.52 5.71 1.18
N PRO A 315 -62.13 4.67 0.50
CA PRO A 315 -61.92 3.24 0.84
C PRO A 315 -62.33 2.10 -0.18
N THR A 316 -61.93 0.85 0.16
CA THR A 316 -62.62 -0.48 0.07
C THR A 316 -62.95 -1.27 -1.24
N ALA A 317 -62.41 -2.52 -1.27
CA ALA A 317 -63.01 -3.87 -1.49
C ALA A 317 -63.58 -4.38 -2.86
N THR A 318 -62.84 -5.36 -3.46
CA THR A 318 -63.20 -6.63 -4.20
C THR A 318 -64.39 -6.74 -5.19
N PRO A 319 -64.48 -7.77 -6.10
CA PRO A 319 -63.56 -8.87 -6.49
C PRO A 319 -63.36 -9.03 -8.03
N GLY A 320 -62.45 -9.94 -8.46
CA GLY A 320 -62.07 -10.20 -9.86
C GLY A 320 -63.09 -10.96 -10.74
N PRO A 321 -62.72 -11.28 -12.00
CA PRO A 321 -62.79 -12.68 -12.43
C PRO A 321 -61.68 -13.16 -13.39
N MET A 322 -61.29 -14.41 -13.13
CA MET A 322 -61.04 -15.57 -14.02
C MET A 322 -59.93 -15.59 -15.08
N ASP A 323 -59.16 -16.66 -14.93
CA ASP A 323 -58.14 -17.24 -15.81
C ASP A 323 -58.65 -17.57 -17.22
N MET A 324 -57.73 -17.45 -18.20
CA MET A 324 -57.71 -18.32 -19.36
C MET A 324 -56.29 -18.86 -19.56
N GLU A 325 -56.17 -20.17 -19.38
CA GLU A 325 -55.07 -21.00 -19.82
C GLU A 325 -54.98 -21.02 -21.35
N VAL A 326 -53.79 -20.79 -21.89
CA VAL A 326 -53.41 -21.26 -23.23
C VAL A 326 -52.04 -21.92 -23.11
N GLU A 327 -52.05 -23.24 -23.26
CA GLU A 327 -50.87 -24.09 -23.42
C GLU A 327 -50.14 -23.75 -24.73
N GLY A 328 -48.81 -23.69 -24.67
CA GLY A 328 -47.94 -23.52 -25.83
C GLY A 328 -46.47 -23.64 -25.42
N GLU A 329 -45.94 -24.84 -25.56
CA GLU A 329 -44.57 -25.25 -25.23
C GLU A 329 -43.51 -24.40 -25.95
N GLY A 330 -42.54 -23.89 -25.19
CA GLY A 330 -41.31 -23.26 -25.68
C GLY A 330 -40.28 -23.24 -24.56
N GLU A 331 -39.22 -24.03 -24.73
CA GLU A 331 -38.14 -24.26 -23.77
C GLU A 331 -37.59 -22.95 -23.17
N GLY A 332 -37.87 -22.72 -21.88
CA GLY A 332 -37.19 -21.71 -21.09
C GLY A 332 -35.80 -22.22 -20.69
N ILE A 333 -34.76 -21.56 -21.19
CA ILE A 333 -33.40 -21.69 -20.69
C ILE A 333 -33.45 -21.34 -19.19
N PRO A 334 -33.04 -22.22 -18.27
CA PRO A 334 -33.00 -21.88 -16.86
C PRO A 334 -31.98 -20.74 -16.65
N GLU A 335 -32.36 -19.71 -15.89
CA GLU A 335 -31.41 -18.70 -15.42
C GLU A 335 -30.27 -19.40 -14.68
N PHE A 336 -29.07 -19.33 -15.26
CA PHE A 336 -27.84 -19.80 -14.65
C PHE A 336 -27.52 -18.92 -13.44
N ILE A 337 -28.11 -19.26 -12.29
CA ILE A 337 -27.54 -18.88 -11.00
C ILE A 337 -26.22 -19.64 -10.93
N LEU A 338 -25.12 -18.91 -11.10
CA LEU A 338 -23.80 -19.43 -10.79
C LEU A 338 -23.86 -20.03 -9.38
N PRO A 339 -23.39 -21.28 -9.17
CA PRO A 339 -23.25 -21.78 -7.82
C PRO A 339 -22.41 -20.77 -7.03
N PRO A 340 -22.69 -20.58 -5.72
CA PRO A 340 -21.90 -19.69 -4.89
C PRO A 340 -20.41 -20.02 -5.10
N PRO A 341 -19.54 -19.00 -5.17
CA PRO A 341 -18.13 -19.21 -5.44
C PRO A 341 -17.62 -20.29 -4.49
N ILE A 342 -17.09 -21.37 -5.05
CA ILE A 342 -16.50 -22.45 -4.27
C ILE A 342 -15.35 -21.80 -3.51
N ILE A 343 -15.59 -21.51 -2.23
CA ILE A 343 -14.56 -21.13 -1.28
C ILE A 343 -13.52 -22.26 -1.40
N PRO A 344 -12.28 -21.97 -1.84
CA PRO A 344 -11.27 -23.01 -1.91
C PRO A 344 -11.07 -23.49 -0.49
N LEU A 345 -11.63 -24.67 -0.19
CA LEU A 345 -11.44 -25.38 1.07
C LEU A 345 -9.93 -25.43 1.30
N ARG A 346 -9.43 -24.60 2.22
CA ARG A 346 -8.04 -24.65 2.64
C ARG A 346 -7.80 -26.11 3.04
N ARG A 347 -6.86 -26.79 2.37
CA ARG A 347 -6.35 -28.06 2.87
C ARG A 347 -5.60 -27.72 4.15
N TYR A 348 -6.32 -27.78 5.27
CA TYR A 348 -5.82 -27.43 6.60
C TYR A 348 -4.51 -28.18 6.89
N GLY A 349 -3.44 -27.42 7.01
CA GLY A 349 -2.12 -27.86 7.46
C GLY A 349 -1.39 -26.65 8.02
N HIS A 350 -0.96 -26.72 9.28
CA HIS A 350 -0.14 -25.68 9.89
C HIS A 350 1.32 -25.89 9.49
N ASN A 351 1.96 -24.82 9.01
CA ASN A 351 3.37 -24.85 8.65
C ASN A 351 4.19 -24.42 9.88
N PHE A 352 5.03 -25.33 10.38
CA PHE A 352 5.98 -25.06 11.47
C PHE A 352 7.37 -25.57 11.10
N LEU A 353 8.38 -25.02 11.77
CA LEU A 353 9.79 -25.35 11.57
C LEU A 353 10.17 -26.50 12.49
N ASP A 354 10.56 -27.61 11.88
CA ASP A 354 11.17 -28.75 12.58
C ASP A 354 12.70 -28.59 12.62
N THR A 355 13.33 -28.62 11.44
CA THR A 355 14.80 -28.51 11.30
C THR A 355 15.27 -27.33 10.47
N LYS A 356 14.41 -26.79 9.60
CA LYS A 356 14.77 -25.72 8.65
C LYS A 356 14.64 -24.35 9.30
N THR A 357 15.54 -23.44 8.94
CA THR A 357 15.46 -22.01 9.26
C THR A 357 14.63 -21.30 8.20
N PHE A 358 13.74 -20.41 8.64
CA PHE A 358 12.92 -19.57 7.78
C PHE A 358 13.53 -18.19 7.67
N VAL A 359 13.83 -17.75 6.45
CA VAL A 359 14.36 -16.41 6.16
C VAL A 359 13.36 -15.69 5.28
N VAL A 360 12.88 -14.53 5.73
CA VAL A 360 11.98 -13.67 4.97
C VAL A 360 12.72 -12.40 4.58
N ILE A 361 12.50 -11.96 3.35
CA ILE A 361 12.93 -10.67 2.83
C ILE A 361 11.68 -9.90 2.44
N SER A 362 11.56 -8.67 2.93
CA SER A 362 10.46 -7.76 2.61
C SER A 362 10.99 -6.47 1.97
N PHE A 363 10.25 -5.98 0.97
CA PHE A 363 10.44 -4.69 0.33
C PHE A 363 9.29 -3.71 0.67
N GLU A 364 8.36 -4.10 1.55
CA GLU A 364 7.11 -3.37 1.82
C GLU A 364 7.32 -1.92 2.25
N ASN A 365 8.17 -1.69 3.24
CA ASN A 365 8.43 -0.34 3.79
C ASN A 365 9.16 0.60 2.82
N LEU A 366 9.79 0.03 1.79
CA LEU A 366 10.69 0.74 0.89
C LEU A 366 10.02 1.09 -0.45
N GLY A 367 9.00 0.33 -0.88
CA GLY A 367 8.24 0.63 -2.10
C GLY A 367 9.13 0.86 -3.33
N ALA A 368 8.99 2.02 -3.97
CA ALA A 368 9.81 2.42 -5.12
C ALA A 368 11.28 2.70 -4.76
N ASP A 369 11.58 3.03 -3.50
CA ASP A 369 12.95 3.29 -3.00
C ASP A 369 13.72 2.01 -2.66
N ALA A 370 13.09 0.84 -2.79
CA ALA A 370 13.76 -0.44 -2.60
C ALA A 370 14.96 -0.60 -3.53
N ILE A 371 14.88 -0.05 -4.75
CA ILE A 371 15.96 -0.08 -5.73
C ILE A 371 16.12 1.31 -6.33
N GLN A 372 17.28 1.92 -6.11
CA GLN A 372 17.61 3.24 -6.62
C GLN A 372 18.84 3.15 -7.52
N PHE A 373 18.76 3.65 -8.75
CA PHE A 373 19.93 3.80 -9.62
C PHE A 373 20.51 5.20 -9.43
N TYR A 374 21.83 5.34 -9.43
CA TYR A 374 22.45 6.67 -9.30
C TYR A 374 22.28 7.55 -10.55
N ASP A 375 21.85 6.95 -11.65
CA ASP A 375 21.65 7.60 -12.95
C ASP A 375 20.22 7.30 -13.42
N ASP A 376 19.25 8.05 -12.87
CA ASP A 376 17.80 7.81 -13.00
C ASP A 376 17.30 7.80 -14.45
N HIS A 377 18.02 8.43 -15.37
CA HIS A 377 17.62 8.52 -16.77
C HIS A 377 17.89 7.26 -17.60
N LYS A 378 18.59 6.26 -17.06
CA LYS A 378 19.10 5.15 -17.87
C LYS A 378 18.23 3.90 -17.88
N TYR A 379 17.46 3.62 -16.82
CA TYR A 379 16.70 2.36 -16.67
C TYR A 379 15.33 2.58 -16.01
N PRO A 380 14.31 3.03 -16.77
CA PRO A 380 12.97 3.29 -16.23
C PRO A 380 12.20 2.00 -15.85
N ALA A 381 12.55 0.86 -16.45
CA ALA A 381 11.97 -0.45 -16.13
C ALA A 381 13.05 -1.53 -16.24
N ALA A 382 13.09 -2.44 -15.26
CA ALA A 382 14.03 -3.55 -15.21
C ALA A 382 13.39 -4.78 -14.56
N ARG A 383 14.02 -5.95 -14.69
CA ARG A 383 13.61 -7.20 -14.08
C ARG A 383 14.66 -7.63 -13.05
N LEU A 384 14.25 -7.74 -11.80
CA LEU A 384 15.06 -8.29 -10.72
C LEU A 384 14.87 -9.81 -10.66
N THR A 385 15.96 -10.56 -10.69
CA THR A 385 15.98 -12.00 -10.42
C THR A 385 16.63 -12.21 -9.06
N ILE A 386 15.88 -12.83 -8.15
CA ILE A 386 16.38 -13.24 -6.83
C ILE A 386 16.57 -14.75 -6.87
N SER A 387 17.78 -15.19 -6.59
CA SER A 387 18.12 -16.61 -6.56
C SER A 387 19.01 -16.95 -5.37
N SER A 388 18.94 -18.19 -4.91
CA SER A 388 19.82 -18.71 -3.88
C SER A 388 20.25 -20.12 -4.30
N LYS A 389 21.56 -20.40 -4.18
CA LYS A 389 22.14 -21.69 -4.57
C LYS A 389 21.90 -22.79 -3.54
N SER A 390 21.57 -22.42 -2.31
CA SER A 390 21.42 -23.31 -1.17
C SER A 390 19.97 -23.53 -0.73
N SER A 391 19.01 -22.98 -1.48
CA SER A 391 17.59 -23.24 -1.28
C SER A 391 16.97 -23.86 -2.52
N ASP A 392 16.03 -24.79 -2.36
CA ASP A 392 15.27 -25.41 -3.45
C ASP A 392 14.26 -24.45 -4.13
N LEU A 393 14.30 -23.16 -3.79
CA LEU A 393 13.39 -22.16 -4.32
C LEU A 393 13.74 -21.85 -5.78
N ILE A 394 12.75 -21.94 -6.66
CA ILE A 394 12.86 -21.50 -8.05
C ILE A 394 13.22 -20.00 -8.06
N PRO A 395 14.23 -19.57 -8.84
CA PRO A 395 14.56 -18.16 -9.00
C PRO A 395 13.32 -17.32 -9.31
N ARG A 396 13.06 -16.29 -8.49
CA ARG A 396 11.90 -15.42 -8.67
C ARG A 396 12.28 -14.22 -9.51
N ASN A 397 11.49 -13.98 -10.55
CA ASN A 397 11.61 -12.82 -11.42
C ASN A 397 10.55 -11.79 -11.03
N ILE A 398 11.00 -10.61 -10.63
CA ILE A 398 10.18 -9.51 -10.19
C ILE A 398 10.39 -8.37 -11.16
N LEU A 399 9.32 -7.88 -11.77
CA LEU A 399 9.38 -6.68 -12.61
C LEU A 399 9.45 -5.46 -11.70
N LEU A 400 10.26 -4.47 -12.08
CA LEU A 400 10.33 -3.18 -11.41
C LEU A 400 9.38 -2.19 -12.08
N PRO A 401 8.66 -1.36 -11.32
CA PRO A 401 8.63 -1.30 -9.85
C PRO A 401 7.98 -2.53 -9.19
N ILE A 402 8.44 -2.89 -7.99
CA ILE A 402 8.01 -4.10 -7.28
C ILE A 402 6.49 -4.02 -7.01
N GLN A 403 5.74 -4.95 -7.59
CA GLN A 403 4.30 -5.09 -7.37
C GLN A 403 4.00 -5.75 -6.01
N ASP A 404 2.79 -5.53 -5.49
CA ASP A 404 2.35 -5.98 -4.16
C ASP A 404 2.54 -7.48 -3.91
N GLU A 405 2.35 -8.32 -4.93
CA GLU A 405 2.47 -9.78 -4.82
C GLU A 405 3.90 -10.29 -4.57
N PHE A 406 4.92 -9.48 -4.88
CA PHE A 406 6.34 -9.87 -4.76
C PHE A 406 7.10 -9.09 -3.69
N LYS A 407 6.40 -8.31 -2.85
CA LYS A 407 7.04 -7.55 -1.78
C LYS A 407 7.68 -8.43 -0.71
N VAL A 408 7.14 -9.62 -0.47
CA VAL A 408 7.65 -10.55 0.55
C VAL A 408 8.11 -11.86 -0.08
N ILE A 409 9.32 -12.29 0.27
CA ILE A 409 9.95 -13.51 -0.26
C ILE A 409 10.50 -14.32 0.91
N SER A 410 10.03 -15.56 1.02
CA SER A 410 10.44 -16.48 2.06
C SER A 410 11.31 -17.62 1.53
N PHE A 411 12.33 -17.99 2.28
CA PHE A 411 13.23 -19.11 2.04
C PHE A 411 13.19 -20.06 3.24
N GLN A 412 13.07 -21.36 2.97
CA GLN A 412 13.30 -22.40 3.97
C GLN A 412 14.66 -23.04 3.70
N ILE A 413 15.58 -22.92 4.66
CA ILE A 413 16.99 -23.23 4.47
C ILE A 413 17.43 -24.23 5.55
N GLU A 414 18.16 -25.26 5.17
CA GLU A 414 18.69 -26.26 6.12
C GLU A 414 19.89 -25.74 6.89
N ASN A 415 20.80 -25.03 6.20
CA ASN A 415 22.00 -24.47 6.81
C ASN A 415 22.14 -22.98 6.50
N LEU A 416 22.07 -22.14 7.54
CA LEU A 416 22.17 -20.69 7.43
C LEU A 416 23.59 -20.22 7.09
N ASP A 417 24.64 -20.98 7.45
CA ASP A 417 26.03 -20.56 7.28
C ASP A 417 26.47 -20.54 5.80
N THR A 418 25.88 -21.41 4.98
CA THR A 418 26.13 -21.50 3.53
C THR A 418 25.12 -20.71 2.70
N PHE A 419 24.20 -20.00 3.36
CA PHE A 419 23.15 -19.26 2.68
C PHE A 419 23.68 -17.99 2.02
N ALA A 420 23.34 -17.78 0.76
CA ALA A 420 23.65 -16.56 0.03
C ALA A 420 22.55 -16.28 -0.99
N ILE A 421 22.26 -14.99 -1.18
CA ILE A 421 21.24 -14.54 -2.11
C ILE A 421 21.89 -13.70 -3.19
N ASP A 422 21.70 -14.11 -4.42
CA ASP A 422 22.16 -13.42 -5.62
C ASP A 422 21.01 -12.55 -6.16
N PHE A 423 21.24 -11.25 -6.25
CA PHE A 423 20.35 -10.25 -6.85
C PHE A 423 20.90 -9.86 -8.22
N ASP A 424 20.23 -10.32 -9.28
CA ASP A 424 20.60 -10.03 -10.67
C ASP A 424 19.54 -9.12 -11.33
N ILE A 425 19.97 -7.98 -11.86
CA ILE A 425 19.08 -7.04 -12.55
C ILE A 425 19.30 -7.14 -14.06
N TYR A 426 18.20 -7.32 -14.79
CA TYR A 426 18.14 -7.40 -16.24
C TYR A 426 17.30 -6.27 -16.82
N PRO A 427 17.51 -5.86 -18.07
CA PRO A 427 16.54 -4.99 -18.76
C PRO A 427 15.22 -5.74 -18.90
N THR A 428 14.11 -5.00 -19.03
CA THR A 428 12.78 -5.58 -19.31
C THR A 428 12.81 -6.46 -20.56
N PHE A 429 13.55 -6.02 -21.59
CA PHE A 429 13.80 -6.78 -22.81
C PHE A 429 15.30 -7.00 -22.97
N GLY A 430 15.74 -8.25 -22.73
CA GLY A 430 17.13 -8.66 -22.91
C GLY A 430 17.64 -9.63 -21.84
N SER A 431 18.72 -10.32 -22.17
CA SER A 431 19.34 -11.36 -21.33
C SER A 431 20.63 -10.91 -20.64
N LYS A 432 21.11 -9.69 -20.93
CA LYS A 432 22.36 -9.17 -20.38
C LYS A 432 22.12 -8.56 -19.00
N VAL A 433 22.90 -9.00 -18.01
CA VAL A 433 22.87 -8.45 -16.65
C VAL A 433 23.34 -7.00 -16.67
N ILE A 434 22.51 -6.11 -16.13
CA ILE A 434 22.80 -4.69 -15.90
C ILE A 434 23.60 -4.54 -14.62
N ALA A 435 23.11 -5.15 -13.54
CA ALA A 435 23.69 -5.05 -12.21
C ALA A 435 23.62 -6.39 -11.49
N ARG A 436 24.59 -6.65 -10.62
CA ARG A 436 24.61 -7.80 -9.71
C ARG A 436 24.98 -7.35 -8.30
N SER A 437 24.33 -7.94 -7.31
CA SER A 437 24.73 -7.85 -5.91
C SER A 437 24.51 -9.19 -5.21
N VAL A 438 25.24 -9.44 -4.13
CA VAL A 438 25.18 -10.72 -3.39
C VAL A 438 25.13 -10.44 -1.90
N VAL A 439 24.17 -11.08 -1.22
CA VAL A 439 24.10 -11.10 0.24
C VAL A 439 24.76 -12.36 0.77
N SER A 440 25.69 -12.18 1.70
CA SER A 440 26.33 -13.28 2.42
C SER A 440 25.53 -13.70 3.65
N SER A 441 25.64 -14.97 4.03
CA SER A 441 25.10 -15.56 5.28
C SER A 441 25.39 -14.74 6.53
N LYS A 442 26.49 -13.99 6.57
CA LYS A 442 26.85 -13.11 7.71
C LYS A 442 25.76 -12.11 8.10
N VAL A 443 24.96 -11.65 7.14
CA VAL A 443 23.84 -10.73 7.41
C VAL A 443 22.75 -11.45 8.22
N PHE A 444 22.56 -12.74 7.97
CA PHE A 444 21.50 -13.53 8.59
C PHE A 444 21.95 -14.30 9.85
N THR A 445 23.26 -14.51 10.04
CA THR A 445 23.82 -15.27 11.16
C THR A 445 24.16 -14.42 12.39
N ASP A 446 23.94 -13.10 12.36
CA ASP A 446 24.16 -12.25 13.54
C ASP A 446 23.35 -12.78 14.72
N ARG A 447 24.05 -13.15 15.80
CA ARG A 447 23.42 -13.69 17.01
C ARG A 447 22.60 -12.63 17.73
N THR A 448 23.00 -11.37 17.60
CA THR A 448 22.34 -10.26 18.30
C THR A 448 21.07 -9.79 17.60
N ARG A 449 20.95 -10.04 16.28
CA ARG A 449 19.84 -9.53 15.47
C ARG A 449 19.29 -10.59 14.54
N SER A 450 18.00 -10.86 14.68
CA SER A 450 17.26 -11.77 13.79
C SER A 450 16.28 -11.06 12.87
N SER A 451 16.16 -9.75 12.96
CA SER A 451 15.51 -8.93 11.95
C SER A 451 16.22 -7.59 11.82
N GLY A 452 16.04 -6.93 10.68
CA GLY A 452 16.62 -5.61 10.43
C GLY A 452 16.50 -5.18 8.98
N GLN A 453 16.98 -3.97 8.72
CA GLN A 453 17.07 -3.40 7.38
C GLN A 453 18.51 -3.53 6.89
N TRP A 454 18.68 -3.99 5.66
CA TRP A 454 19.99 -4.12 5.02
C TRP A 454 20.03 -3.39 3.68
N HIS A 455 21.23 -2.93 3.33
CA HIS A 455 21.48 -2.13 2.14
C HIS A 455 22.72 -2.66 1.41
N LEU A 456 22.64 -2.73 0.09
CA LEU A 456 23.72 -3.20 -0.75
C LEU A 456 23.87 -2.31 -1.97
N GLU A 457 25.10 -2.13 -2.41
CA GLU A 457 25.41 -1.53 -3.70
C GLU A 457 25.15 -2.54 -4.82
N LEU A 458 24.63 -2.03 -5.95
CA LEU A 458 24.42 -2.73 -7.20
C LEU A 458 25.60 -2.47 -8.13
N PHE A 459 26.28 -3.52 -8.57
CA PHE A 459 27.50 -3.40 -9.39
C PHE A 459 27.26 -3.78 -10.84
N ASP A 460 27.75 -2.97 -11.77
CA ASP A 460 27.79 -3.34 -13.20
C ASP A 460 28.81 -4.47 -13.46
N PRO A 461 28.84 -5.09 -14.66
CA PRO A 461 29.84 -6.11 -15.00
C PRO A 461 31.30 -5.64 -14.92
N ARG A 462 31.55 -4.33 -14.75
CA ARG A 462 32.87 -3.71 -14.57
C ARG A 462 33.15 -3.34 -13.10
N LEU A 463 32.29 -3.79 -12.17
CA LEU A 463 32.36 -3.54 -10.73
C LEU A 463 32.21 -2.06 -10.33
N ARG A 464 31.51 -1.26 -11.12
CA ARG A 464 31.11 0.10 -10.76
C ARG A 464 29.77 0.07 -10.03
N ALA A 465 29.68 0.78 -8.91
CA ALA A 465 28.41 0.97 -8.22
C ALA A 465 27.50 1.87 -9.09
N ILE A 466 26.37 1.32 -9.53
CA ILE A 466 25.40 1.99 -10.41
C ILE A 466 24.05 2.23 -9.72
N GLY A 467 23.90 1.74 -8.49
CA GLY A 467 22.70 1.91 -7.68
C GLY A 467 22.80 1.19 -6.36
N ARG A 468 21.70 1.14 -5.63
CA ARG A 468 21.56 0.51 -4.33
C ARG A 468 20.25 -0.29 -4.27
N ILE A 469 20.31 -1.45 -3.61
CA ILE A 469 19.15 -2.24 -3.23
C ILE A 469 19.03 -2.28 -1.71
N SER A 470 17.82 -2.05 -1.21
CA SER A 470 17.49 -2.04 0.20
C SER A 470 16.36 -3.04 0.46
N PHE A 471 16.43 -3.77 1.56
CA PHE A 471 15.37 -4.68 1.97
C PHE A 471 15.38 -4.89 3.49
N ASP A 472 14.22 -5.22 4.03
CA ASP A 472 14.07 -5.72 5.38
C ASP A 472 14.22 -7.25 5.37
N TYR A 473 14.79 -7.80 6.45
CA TYR A 473 14.92 -9.24 6.60
C TYR A 473 14.47 -9.69 7.99
N GLN A 474 13.97 -10.92 8.06
CA GLN A 474 13.65 -11.62 9.28
C GLN A 474 14.14 -13.07 9.19
N VAL A 475 14.77 -13.57 10.26
CA VAL A 475 15.29 -14.93 10.38
C VAL A 475 14.62 -15.60 11.58
N VAL A 476 13.78 -16.61 11.31
CA VAL A 476 13.15 -17.44 12.33
C VAL A 476 13.82 -18.81 12.32
N LYS A 477 14.43 -19.17 13.43
CA LYS A 477 15.08 -20.47 13.66
C LYS A 477 14.07 -21.46 14.25
N PRO A 478 14.24 -22.78 14.04
CA PRO A 478 13.43 -23.78 14.71
C PRO A 478 13.54 -23.65 16.24
N PHE A 479 12.56 -24.18 16.95
CA PHE A 479 12.54 -24.16 18.41
C PHE A 479 13.66 -25.04 18.98
N HIS A 480 14.52 -24.48 19.83
CA HIS A 480 15.68 -25.21 20.40
C HIS A 480 15.36 -26.04 21.65
N GLY A 481 14.14 -25.94 22.19
CA GLY A 481 13.70 -26.70 23.37
C GLY A 481 13.10 -28.06 23.02
N ILE A 482 12.37 -28.65 23.98
CA ILE A 482 11.63 -29.91 23.77
C ILE A 482 10.21 -29.56 23.28
N PRO A 483 9.87 -29.79 22.00
CA PRO A 483 8.54 -29.49 21.48
C PRO A 483 7.49 -30.45 22.07
N LEU A 484 6.21 -30.07 21.97
CA LEU A 484 5.10 -30.93 22.35
C LEU A 484 4.84 -31.98 21.26
N GLU A 485 4.69 -33.24 21.65
CA GLU A 485 4.37 -34.32 20.71
C GLU A 485 2.94 -34.17 20.16
N ILE A 486 2.81 -34.08 18.83
CA ILE A 486 1.53 -33.86 18.12
C ILE A 486 0.52 -35.00 18.35
N THR A 487 1.00 -36.22 18.62
CA THR A 487 0.16 -37.39 18.97
C THR A 487 -0.53 -37.21 20.31
N HIS A 488 0.17 -36.55 21.24
CA HIS A 488 -0.28 -36.37 22.61
C HIS A 488 -1.04 -35.05 22.76
N PHE A 489 -0.59 -33.98 22.13
CA PHE A 489 -1.19 -32.66 22.15
C PHE A 489 -1.74 -32.32 20.77
N ALA A 490 -3.06 -32.25 20.64
CA ALA A 490 -3.71 -31.92 19.38
C ALA A 490 -3.25 -30.52 18.90
N THR A 491 -3.01 -30.40 17.60
CA THR A 491 -2.81 -29.10 16.98
C THR A 491 -4.13 -28.33 16.94
N TYR A 492 -4.08 -27.02 17.10
CA TYR A 492 -5.32 -26.22 17.19
C TYR A 492 -6.20 -26.37 15.94
N TRP A 493 -5.60 -26.49 14.74
CA TRP A 493 -6.33 -26.62 13.47
C TRP A 493 -7.07 -27.97 13.29
N LYS A 494 -6.64 -29.04 13.97
CA LYS A 494 -7.37 -30.32 14.00
C LYS A 494 -8.60 -30.25 14.90
N ALA A 495 -8.56 -29.41 15.93
CA ALA A 495 -9.71 -29.16 16.80
C ALA A 495 -10.76 -28.28 16.10
N THR A 496 -10.34 -27.35 15.23
CA THR A 496 -11.25 -26.47 14.48
C THR A 496 -11.93 -27.14 13.29
N SER A 497 -11.26 -28.08 12.60
CA SER A 497 -11.82 -28.77 11.40
C SER A 497 -12.92 -29.80 11.71
N GLN A 498 -13.19 -30.11 12.98
CA GLN A 498 -14.31 -30.97 13.39
C GLN A 498 -15.67 -30.24 13.46
N LEU A 499 -15.69 -28.90 13.29
CA LEU A 499 -16.93 -28.11 13.25
C LEU A 499 -17.84 -28.44 12.05
N ASP A 500 -17.30 -28.88 10.91
CA ASP A 500 -18.04 -28.95 9.65
C ASP A 500 -18.87 -30.23 9.42
N SER A 501 -18.76 -31.25 10.30
CA SER A 501 -19.26 -32.59 9.95
C SER A 501 -20.55 -33.06 10.64
N HIS A 502 -20.95 -32.54 11.81
CA HIS A 502 -22.21 -32.93 12.46
C HIS A 502 -22.75 -31.85 13.43
N PRO A 503 -24.01 -31.38 13.29
CA PRO A 503 -24.58 -30.32 14.14
C PRO A 503 -25.01 -30.79 15.54
N THR A 504 -24.82 -32.07 15.90
CA THR A 504 -25.30 -32.63 17.17
C THR A 504 -24.34 -33.67 17.78
N ALA A 505 -23.03 -33.40 17.77
CA ALA A 505 -22.06 -34.18 18.52
C ALA A 505 -21.48 -33.33 19.67
N LEU A 506 -21.75 -33.80 20.90
CA LEU A 506 -21.37 -33.20 22.16
C LEU A 506 -19.84 -33.02 22.26
N ILE A 507 -19.46 -31.75 22.39
CA ILE A 507 -18.16 -31.12 22.65
C ILE A 507 -17.20 -32.00 23.48
N THR A 508 -16.02 -32.27 22.92
CA THR A 508 -14.78 -32.48 23.68
C THR A 508 -13.65 -31.67 23.05
N GLY A 509 -13.49 -30.41 23.47
CA GLY A 509 -12.21 -29.67 23.35
C GLY A 509 -12.01 -28.74 22.15
N SER A 510 -12.93 -27.81 21.86
CA SER A 510 -12.63 -26.70 20.94
C SER A 510 -11.71 -25.69 21.64
N SER A 511 -10.45 -25.58 21.20
CA SER A 511 -9.39 -24.73 21.80
C SER A 511 -9.66 -23.22 21.81
N LEU A 512 -10.82 -22.75 21.32
CA LEU A 512 -11.20 -21.34 21.16
C LEU A 512 -12.64 -21.11 21.63
N SER A 513 -12.97 -21.49 22.85
CA SER A 513 -14.27 -21.21 23.46
C SER A 513 -14.09 -20.78 24.91
N GLY A 514 -15.05 -20.00 25.42
CA GLY A 514 -15.01 -19.50 26.80
C GLY A 514 -14.23 -18.19 26.96
N GLU A 515 -13.90 -17.89 28.22
CA GLU A 515 -13.24 -16.64 28.64
C GLU A 515 -11.77 -16.88 28.98
N TYR A 516 -10.92 -15.96 28.51
CA TYR A 516 -9.47 -15.99 28.64
C TYR A 516 -9.02 -14.78 29.44
N VAL A 517 -8.09 -15.02 30.38
CA VAL A 517 -7.40 -13.93 31.09
C VAL A 517 -6.21 -13.45 30.27
N ARG A 518 -6.16 -12.15 29.96
CA ARG A 518 -5.02 -11.54 29.28
C ARG A 518 -3.84 -11.37 30.25
N LEU A 519 -2.67 -11.85 29.87
CA LEU A 519 -1.41 -11.66 30.61
C LEU A 519 -0.40 -10.98 29.69
N PHE A 520 0.15 -9.86 30.15
CA PHE A 520 1.17 -9.11 29.41
C PHE A 520 2.56 -9.64 29.71
N VAL A 521 3.25 -10.16 28.70
CA VAL A 521 4.56 -10.79 28.87
C VAL A 521 5.67 -9.96 28.24
N GLN A 522 6.73 -9.74 29.01
CA GLN A 522 7.99 -9.14 28.58
C GLN A 522 9.17 -10.02 29.00
N LEU A 523 10.35 -9.79 28.41
CA LEU A 523 11.57 -10.47 28.77
C LEU A 523 12.52 -9.52 29.50
N THR A 524 13.09 -9.96 30.60
CA THR A 524 14.18 -9.27 31.30
C THR A 524 15.52 -9.47 30.58
N SER A 525 16.55 -8.70 30.96
CA SER A 525 17.88 -8.77 30.34
C SER A 525 18.57 -10.13 30.51
N ASP A 526 18.19 -10.89 31.55
CA ASP A 526 18.65 -12.25 31.85
C ASP A 526 17.81 -13.35 31.19
N GLY A 527 16.88 -12.99 30.29
CA GLY A 527 16.11 -13.95 29.49
C GLY A 527 14.94 -14.59 30.24
N ILE A 528 14.43 -13.96 31.30
CA ILE A 528 13.33 -14.48 32.10
C ILE A 528 12.01 -13.79 31.68
N PRO A 529 10.99 -14.55 31.23
CA PRO A 529 9.67 -14.00 30.94
C PRO A 529 8.94 -13.55 32.21
N VAL A 530 8.61 -12.27 32.27
CA VAL A 530 7.94 -11.60 33.39
C VAL A 530 6.59 -11.02 32.98
N LEU A 531 5.68 -10.91 33.94
CA LEU A 531 4.38 -10.28 33.72
C LEU A 531 4.43 -8.80 34.04
N TYR A 532 4.30 -7.96 33.00
CA TYR A 532 4.21 -6.52 33.17
C TYR A 532 3.65 -5.83 31.92
N PRO A 533 2.64 -4.94 32.06
CA PRO A 533 1.91 -4.36 30.92
C PRO A 533 2.58 -3.14 30.25
N ARG A 534 3.58 -2.50 30.88
CA ARG A 534 4.18 -1.25 30.38
C ARG A 534 5.63 -1.46 29.95
N TRP A 535 6.11 -0.73 28.94
CA TRP A 535 7.51 -0.81 28.53
C TRP A 535 8.51 -0.44 29.63
N LYS A 536 8.12 0.50 30.52
CA LYS A 536 8.98 1.05 31.57
C LYS A 536 8.33 0.94 32.94
N THR A 537 9.18 0.72 33.94
CA THR A 537 8.84 0.80 35.36
C THR A 537 9.51 2.02 35.98
N ASN A 538 8.83 2.68 36.93
CA ASN A 538 9.36 3.87 37.57
C ASN A 538 10.12 3.50 38.85
N HIS A 539 11.41 3.83 38.93
CA HIS A 539 12.17 3.68 40.15
C HIS A 539 12.74 5.03 40.58
N GLN A 540 12.28 5.55 41.72
CA GLN A 540 12.74 6.83 42.29
C GLN A 540 12.64 8.02 41.32
N GLY A 541 11.61 8.04 40.47
CA GLY A 541 11.41 9.11 39.48
C GLY A 541 12.14 8.90 38.14
N LEU A 542 12.85 7.78 37.97
CA LEU A 542 13.46 7.38 36.70
C LEU A 542 12.62 6.26 36.04
N ASP A 543 12.24 6.47 34.79
CA ASP A 543 11.55 5.45 34.00
C ASP A 543 12.58 4.52 33.34
N VAL A 544 12.66 3.29 33.85
CA VAL A 544 13.62 2.27 33.41
C VAL A 544 12.90 1.22 32.57
N PRO A 545 13.36 0.92 31.34
CA PRO A 545 12.82 -0.17 30.52
C PRO A 545 12.94 -1.54 31.19
N VAL A 546 11.94 -2.42 31.01
CA VAL A 546 11.95 -3.75 31.63
C VAL A 546 12.99 -4.68 31.01
N ASN A 547 13.21 -4.57 29.69
CA ASN A 547 14.16 -5.37 28.93
C ASN A 547 15.63 -5.22 29.36
N ILE A 548 16.00 -4.12 30.03
CA ILE A 548 17.38 -3.90 30.52
C ILE A 548 17.57 -4.29 31.98
N LEU A 549 16.48 -4.59 32.70
CA LEU A 549 16.53 -5.01 34.10
C LEU A 549 16.72 -6.52 34.20
N THR A 550 17.48 -6.98 35.19
CA THR A 550 17.46 -8.39 35.59
C THR A 550 16.22 -8.71 36.41
N TYR A 551 15.81 -9.97 36.48
CA TYR A 551 14.65 -10.37 37.29
C TYR A 551 14.78 -9.96 38.77
N ALA A 552 15.98 -10.07 39.35
CA ALA A 552 16.24 -9.66 40.73
C ALA A 552 16.05 -8.14 40.95
N GLN A 553 16.45 -7.33 39.97
CA GLN A 553 16.22 -5.89 40.02
C GLN A 553 14.74 -5.56 39.84
N PHE A 554 14.07 -6.22 38.89
CA PHE A 554 12.65 -6.03 38.60
C PHE A 554 11.77 -6.31 39.83
N THR A 555 12.00 -7.42 40.52
CA THR A 555 11.29 -7.78 41.77
C THR A 555 11.56 -6.82 42.91
N THR A 556 12.81 -6.33 43.04
CA THR A 556 13.16 -5.30 44.04
C THR A 556 12.38 -4.01 43.81
N ILE A 557 12.25 -3.59 42.55
CA ILE A 557 11.45 -2.42 42.17
C ILE A 557 9.97 -2.66 42.53
N GLY A 558 9.43 -3.84 42.20
CA GLY A 558 8.06 -4.22 42.58
C GLY A 558 7.81 -4.15 44.09
N ALA A 559 8.77 -4.63 44.90
CA ALA A 559 8.69 -4.57 46.36
C ALA A 559 8.65 -3.12 46.88
N THR A 560 9.37 -2.19 46.24
CA THR A 560 9.35 -0.75 46.61
C THR A 560 8.07 -0.03 46.19
N GLN A 561 7.41 -0.49 45.13
CA GLN A 561 6.16 0.11 44.62
C GLN A 561 4.90 -0.43 45.31
N GLY A 562 5.04 -1.37 46.26
CA GLY A 562 3.91 -2.00 46.92
C GLY A 562 3.15 -2.97 45.99
N ALA A 563 3.89 -3.75 45.18
CA ALA A 563 3.31 -4.85 44.42
C ALA A 563 2.36 -5.68 45.29
N THR A 564 1.23 -6.11 44.73
CA THR A 564 0.22 -6.91 45.45
C THR A 564 0.93 -8.04 46.19
N GLY A 565 1.00 -7.92 47.51
CA GLY A 565 1.83 -8.79 48.33
C GLY A 565 1.44 -10.27 48.21
N SER A 566 2.26 -11.15 48.82
CA SER A 566 2.03 -12.61 48.84
C SER A 566 0.60 -13.02 49.21
N ALA A 567 -0.13 -12.21 49.97
CA ALA A 567 -1.54 -12.42 50.30
C ALA A 567 -2.49 -12.37 49.09
N GLY A 568 -2.30 -11.44 48.13
CA GLY A 568 -3.11 -11.34 46.91
C GLY A 568 -2.85 -12.49 45.94
N LEU A 569 -1.58 -12.91 45.84
CA LEU A 569 -1.16 -14.05 45.01
C LEU A 569 -1.64 -15.40 45.56
N SER A 570 -1.69 -15.54 46.89
CA SER A 570 -2.17 -16.77 47.55
C SER A 570 -3.70 -16.96 47.40
N GLY A 571 -4.46 -15.88 47.20
CA GLY A 571 -5.90 -15.93 46.94
C GLY A 571 -6.27 -16.42 45.53
N LEU A 572 -5.35 -16.33 44.56
CA LEU A 572 -5.60 -16.72 43.16
C LEU A 572 -5.96 -18.21 43.00
N ALA A 573 -5.37 -19.08 43.82
CA ALA A 573 -5.64 -20.52 43.79
C ALA A 573 -7.08 -20.89 44.22
N HIS A 574 -7.77 -19.98 44.94
CA HIS A 574 -9.13 -20.17 45.45
C HIS A 574 -10.16 -19.27 44.75
N THR A 575 -9.75 -18.50 43.76
CA THR A 575 -10.62 -17.57 43.03
C THR A 575 -11.49 -18.35 42.04
N SER A 576 -12.81 -18.11 42.04
CA SER A 576 -13.75 -18.72 41.10
C SER A 576 -13.51 -18.21 39.67
N ALA A 577 -13.88 -19.04 38.68
CA ALA A 577 -13.78 -18.71 37.26
C ALA A 577 -14.50 -17.41 36.85
N ASP A 578 -15.44 -16.91 37.67
CA ASP A 578 -16.22 -15.70 37.40
C ASP A 578 -15.45 -14.38 37.64
N ASP A 579 -14.28 -14.42 38.31
CA ASP A 579 -13.50 -13.24 38.71
C ASP A 579 -12.24 -12.99 37.85
N ILE A 580 -12.27 -13.35 36.56
CA ILE A 580 -11.17 -13.09 35.61
C ILE A 580 -10.63 -11.65 35.64
N PRO A 581 -11.48 -10.60 35.73
CA PRO A 581 -11.01 -9.21 35.84
C PRO A 581 -10.09 -8.95 37.03
N LEU A 582 -10.39 -9.56 38.18
CA LEU A 582 -9.59 -9.42 39.40
C LEU A 582 -8.24 -10.13 39.23
N ILE A 583 -8.25 -11.32 38.63
CA ILE A 583 -7.03 -12.09 38.31
C ILE A 583 -6.12 -11.27 37.39
N HIS A 584 -6.68 -10.68 36.33
CA HIS A 584 -5.95 -9.82 35.40
C HIS A 584 -5.27 -8.65 36.14
N GLN A 585 -6.01 -7.95 37.00
CA GLN A 585 -5.49 -6.81 37.74
C GLN A 585 -4.37 -7.20 38.72
N ILE A 586 -4.58 -8.27 39.50
CA ILE A 586 -3.57 -8.77 40.45
C ILE A 586 -2.28 -9.13 39.71
N LEU A 587 -2.38 -9.89 38.62
CA LEU A 587 -1.22 -10.35 37.86
C LEU A 587 -0.50 -9.23 37.12
N ALA A 588 -1.21 -8.17 36.70
CA ALA A 588 -0.61 -7.00 36.08
C ALA A 588 0.26 -6.18 37.05
N THR A 589 0.01 -6.25 38.36
CA THR A 589 0.72 -5.47 39.40
C THR A 589 1.61 -6.32 40.32
N SER A 590 1.81 -7.59 40.01
CA SER A 590 2.45 -8.56 40.92
C SER A 590 3.98 -8.66 40.77
N PHE A 591 4.55 -8.22 39.66
CA PHE A 591 6.00 -8.32 39.37
C PHE A 591 6.56 -9.76 39.42
N ILE A 592 5.76 -10.76 39.01
CA ILE A 592 6.15 -12.19 39.01
C ILE A 592 6.58 -12.69 37.64
N THR A 593 7.18 -13.88 37.61
CA THR A 593 7.48 -14.60 36.36
C THR A 593 6.24 -15.22 35.73
N LEU A 594 6.28 -15.45 34.41
CA LEU A 594 5.24 -16.22 33.72
C LEU A 594 5.10 -17.64 34.29
N HIS A 595 6.22 -18.28 34.65
CA HIS A 595 6.23 -19.63 35.22
C HIS A 595 5.44 -19.70 36.54
N GLU A 596 5.69 -18.75 37.45
CA GLU A 596 4.96 -18.67 38.72
C GLU A 596 3.48 -18.37 38.52
N ALA A 597 3.15 -17.45 37.60
CA ALA A 597 1.77 -17.11 37.28
C ALA A 597 0.96 -18.32 36.80
N LEU A 598 1.50 -19.09 35.84
CA LEU A 598 0.84 -20.28 35.31
C LEU A 598 0.67 -21.39 36.35
N LYS A 599 1.58 -21.46 37.33
CA LYS A 599 1.49 -22.41 38.46
C LYS A 599 0.44 -22.01 39.50
N LEU A 600 0.27 -20.71 39.74
CA LEU A 600 -0.72 -20.18 40.69
C LEU A 600 -2.15 -20.18 40.14
N LEU A 601 -2.31 -20.04 38.83
CA LEU A 601 -3.62 -20.02 38.19
C LEU A 601 -4.26 -21.40 38.17
N PRO A 602 -5.55 -21.54 38.55
CA PRO A 602 -6.30 -22.79 38.36
C PRO A 602 -6.26 -23.30 36.91
N ALA A 603 -6.22 -24.63 36.73
CA ALA A 603 -6.04 -25.27 35.42
C ALA A 603 -7.20 -25.04 34.44
N HIS A 604 -8.41 -24.75 34.95
CA HIS A 604 -9.60 -24.50 34.14
C HIS A 604 -9.66 -23.07 33.56
N ILE A 605 -8.82 -22.14 34.03
CA ILE A 605 -8.81 -20.75 33.54
C ILE A 605 -7.94 -20.66 32.28
N HIS A 606 -8.54 -20.29 31.15
CA HIS A 606 -7.82 -20.09 29.90
C HIS A 606 -7.02 -18.79 29.89
N VAL A 607 -5.93 -18.73 29.12
CA VAL A 607 -4.97 -17.63 29.16
C VAL A 607 -4.69 -17.08 27.77
N GLU A 608 -4.81 -15.77 27.61
CA GLU A 608 -4.30 -15.04 26.46
C GLU A 608 -2.93 -14.45 26.83
N LEU A 609 -1.85 -14.92 26.22
CA LEU A 609 -0.50 -14.37 26.39
C LEU A 609 -0.30 -13.25 25.38
N HIS A 610 -0.46 -12.01 25.84
CA HIS A 610 -0.18 -10.82 25.05
C HIS A 610 1.31 -10.48 25.14
N VAL A 611 2.03 -10.71 24.04
CA VAL A 611 3.47 -10.57 23.96
C VAL A 611 3.84 -9.14 23.60
N LEU A 612 4.57 -8.49 24.50
CA LEU A 612 5.08 -7.14 24.29
C LEU A 612 6.49 -7.23 23.72
N TYR A 613 6.58 -7.10 22.40
CA TYR A 613 7.85 -7.02 21.67
C TYR A 613 7.88 -5.72 20.83
N PRO A 614 8.76 -4.76 21.14
CA PRO A 614 8.73 -3.45 20.51
C PRO A 614 9.26 -3.52 19.08
N ASN A 615 8.71 -2.70 18.19
CA ASN A 615 9.31 -2.51 16.87
C ASN A 615 10.49 -1.52 16.94
N ARG A 616 11.28 -1.42 15.87
CA ARG A 616 12.47 -0.57 15.83
C ARG A 616 12.18 0.92 16.07
N LEU A 617 11.09 1.43 15.47
CA LEU A 617 10.68 2.82 15.63
C LEU A 617 10.31 3.12 17.10
N GLU A 618 9.67 2.17 17.78
CA GLU A 618 9.33 2.24 19.19
C GLU A 618 10.56 2.17 20.09
N GLU A 619 11.50 1.27 19.79
CA GLU A 619 12.77 1.14 20.50
C GLU A 619 13.53 2.49 20.50
N GLU A 620 13.65 3.13 19.34
CA GLU A 620 14.31 4.42 19.17
C GLU A 620 13.52 5.57 19.84
N ARG A 621 12.21 5.66 19.57
CA ARG A 621 11.34 6.72 20.11
C ARG A 621 11.24 6.68 21.63
N LEU A 622 11.07 5.49 22.21
CA LEU A 622 10.88 5.29 23.63
C LEU A 622 12.20 5.05 24.38
N ARG A 623 13.33 4.94 23.68
CA ARG A 623 14.65 4.68 24.25
C ARG A 623 14.66 3.42 25.13
N LEU A 624 14.16 2.31 24.57
CA LEU A 624 14.06 1.04 25.30
C LEU A 624 15.40 0.30 25.41
N GLY A 625 16.42 0.73 24.67
CA GLY A 625 17.68 -0.01 24.58
C GLY A 625 17.54 -1.28 23.75
N PRO A 626 18.63 -2.08 23.60
CA PRO A 626 18.68 -3.19 22.66
C PRO A 626 17.61 -4.23 22.99
N THR A 627 16.74 -4.52 22.03
CA THR A 627 15.74 -5.58 22.18
C THR A 627 16.40 -6.95 22.14
N PRO A 628 15.92 -7.92 22.94
CA PRO A 628 16.41 -9.30 22.86
C PRO A 628 16.13 -9.88 21.48
N ASN A 629 16.95 -10.86 21.08
CA ASN A 629 16.74 -11.55 19.81
C ASN A 629 15.35 -12.21 19.80
N ILE A 630 14.59 -12.01 18.72
CA ILE A 630 13.24 -12.55 18.57
C ILE A 630 13.15 -14.06 18.79
N ASN A 631 14.19 -14.81 18.37
CA ASN A 631 14.23 -16.25 18.52
C ASN A 631 14.46 -16.66 19.97
N GLU A 632 15.32 -15.95 20.69
CA GLU A 632 15.58 -16.18 22.12
C GLU A 632 14.35 -15.83 22.95
N PHE A 633 13.68 -14.72 22.62
CA PHE A 633 12.43 -14.34 23.25
C PHE A 633 11.35 -15.42 23.06
N ALA A 634 11.12 -15.84 21.82
CA ALA A 634 10.12 -16.86 21.51
C ALA A 634 10.46 -18.21 22.15
N ASP A 635 11.74 -18.62 22.15
CA ASP A 635 12.18 -19.87 22.77
C ASP A 635 12.00 -19.85 24.29
N ALA A 636 12.34 -18.75 24.96
CA ALA A 636 12.13 -18.59 26.40
C ALA A 636 10.64 -18.68 26.77
N LEU A 637 9.78 -18.02 25.99
CA LEU A 637 8.33 -18.05 26.19
C LEU A 637 7.76 -19.46 25.99
N LEU A 638 8.05 -20.09 24.85
CA LEU A 638 7.53 -21.41 24.49
C LEU A 638 8.02 -22.51 25.44
N THR A 639 9.26 -22.39 25.94
CA THR A 639 9.80 -23.36 26.92
C THR A 639 8.94 -23.42 28.17
N ILE A 640 8.56 -22.26 28.73
CA ILE A 640 7.70 -22.18 29.93
C ILE A 640 6.30 -22.74 29.62
N VAL A 641 5.73 -22.37 28.47
CA VAL A 641 4.40 -22.82 28.07
C VAL A 641 4.34 -24.34 27.88
N PHE A 642 5.32 -24.93 27.19
CA PHE A 642 5.40 -26.36 26.95
C PHE A 642 5.72 -27.18 28.21
N GLU A 643 6.54 -26.64 29.12
CA GLU A 643 6.76 -27.25 30.43
C GLU A 643 5.46 -27.25 31.26
N HIS A 644 4.73 -26.14 31.28
CA HIS A 644 3.43 -26.05 31.96
C HIS A 644 2.41 -27.04 31.40
N ALA A 645 2.30 -27.14 30.08
CA ALA A 645 1.40 -28.08 29.41
C ALA A 645 1.71 -29.55 29.74
N ARG A 646 3.00 -29.90 29.80
CA ARG A 646 3.45 -31.24 30.25
C ARG A 646 3.06 -31.50 31.71
N HIS A 647 3.29 -30.52 32.59
CA HIS A 647 2.97 -30.67 34.01
C HIS A 647 1.47 -30.87 34.27
N LEU A 648 0.59 -30.11 33.62
CA LEU A 648 -0.86 -30.27 33.76
C LEU A 648 -1.34 -31.66 33.34
N ARG A 649 -0.72 -32.22 32.30
CA ARG A 649 -1.07 -33.56 31.82
C ARG A 649 -0.64 -34.66 32.80
N GLU A 650 0.55 -34.53 33.39
CA GLU A 650 1.05 -35.48 34.39
C GLU A 650 0.17 -35.56 35.64
N GLN A 651 -0.49 -34.44 36.00
CA GLN A 651 -1.40 -34.37 37.14
C GLN A 651 -2.72 -35.16 36.96
N LYS A 652 -2.96 -35.79 35.79
CA LYS A 652 -4.10 -36.68 35.49
C LYS A 652 -5.52 -36.09 35.66
N ASP A 653 -5.66 -34.78 35.89
CA ASP A 653 -6.96 -34.12 36.07
C ASP A 653 -7.75 -33.89 34.77
N GLY A 654 -7.26 -34.35 33.62
CA GLY A 654 -8.00 -34.32 32.34
C GLY A 654 -8.18 -32.93 31.71
N PHE A 655 -7.98 -31.85 32.46
CA PHE A 655 -8.08 -30.48 31.96
C PHE A 655 -6.75 -29.98 31.38
N LEU A 656 -6.75 -29.72 30.07
CA LEU A 656 -5.69 -28.97 29.41
C LEU A 656 -6.12 -27.50 29.35
N ARG A 657 -5.27 -26.60 29.86
CA ARG A 657 -5.48 -25.15 29.76
C ARG A 657 -5.37 -24.72 28.29
N SER A 658 -6.38 -24.02 27.78
CA SER A 658 -6.26 -23.35 26.48
C SER A 658 -5.42 -22.07 26.59
N ILE A 659 -4.51 -21.89 25.65
CA ILE A 659 -3.61 -20.74 25.55
C ILE A 659 -3.71 -20.14 24.15
N VAL A 660 -3.81 -18.81 24.08
CA VAL A 660 -3.81 -18.04 22.82
C VAL A 660 -2.67 -17.02 22.88
N PHE A 661 -1.91 -16.86 21.81
CA PHE A 661 -0.90 -15.80 21.71
C PHE A 661 -1.46 -14.60 20.97
N SER A 662 -1.20 -13.40 21.46
CA SER A 662 -1.51 -12.16 20.75
C SER A 662 -0.35 -11.17 20.83
N SER A 663 -0.17 -10.35 19.80
CA SER A 663 0.82 -9.26 19.80
C SER A 663 0.46 -8.25 18.71
N PHE A 664 0.87 -7.00 18.92
CA PHE A 664 0.81 -5.95 17.90
C PHE A 664 1.96 -6.03 16.90
N ASN A 665 3.08 -6.64 17.29
CA ASN A 665 4.25 -6.80 16.44
C ASN A 665 4.11 -8.09 15.59
N GLN A 666 4.14 -7.90 14.27
CA GLN A 666 3.99 -8.99 13.29
C GLN A 666 5.14 -9.98 13.33
N ASP A 667 6.38 -9.53 13.57
CA ASP A 667 7.57 -10.36 13.51
C ASP A 667 7.51 -11.44 14.61
N ILE A 668 7.10 -11.07 15.82
CA ILE A 668 7.01 -12.02 16.94
C ILE A 668 5.83 -12.96 16.76
N CYS A 669 4.71 -12.50 16.17
CA CYS A 669 3.60 -13.37 15.77
C CYS A 669 4.07 -14.42 14.76
N THR A 670 4.82 -14.00 13.73
CA THR A 670 5.43 -14.89 12.74
C THR A 670 6.36 -15.89 13.42
N ALA A 671 7.28 -15.43 14.28
CA ALA A 671 8.21 -16.31 14.98
C ALA A 671 7.50 -17.34 15.87
N LEU A 672 6.48 -16.93 16.64
CA LEU A 672 5.71 -17.83 17.48
C LEU A 672 4.90 -18.83 16.65
N ASN A 673 4.29 -18.39 15.55
CA ASN A 673 3.53 -19.27 14.68
C ASN A 673 4.42 -20.32 14.02
N TRP A 674 5.56 -19.91 13.45
CA TRP A 674 6.47 -20.85 12.79
C TRP A 674 7.19 -21.80 13.76
N LYS A 675 7.33 -21.46 15.04
CA LYS A 675 7.98 -22.32 16.04
C LYS A 675 7.07 -23.37 16.64
N GLN A 676 5.74 -23.25 16.53
CA GLN A 676 4.82 -24.22 17.14
C GLN A 676 3.46 -24.35 16.42
N PRO A 677 2.87 -25.55 16.38
CA PRO A 677 1.54 -25.79 15.76
C PRO A 677 0.39 -26.01 16.77
N ASN A 678 0.63 -25.90 18.08
CA ASN A 678 -0.32 -26.28 19.13
C ASN A 678 -1.27 -25.17 19.55
N TYR A 679 -0.83 -23.92 19.52
CA TYR A 679 -1.57 -22.77 20.04
C TYR A 679 -1.79 -21.73 18.93
N PRO A 680 -3.00 -21.15 18.83
CA PRO A 680 -3.31 -20.14 17.85
C PRO A 680 -2.61 -18.81 18.16
N VAL A 681 -2.25 -18.09 17.09
CA VAL A 681 -1.64 -16.76 17.14
C VAL A 681 -2.59 -15.75 16.49
N LEU A 682 -2.84 -14.64 17.18
CA LEU A 682 -3.68 -13.52 16.75
C LEU A 682 -2.84 -12.25 16.59
N LEU A 683 -2.99 -11.56 15.46
CA LEU A 683 -2.33 -10.27 15.23
C LEU A 683 -3.26 -9.13 15.65
N CYS A 684 -2.76 -8.21 16.47
CA CYS A 684 -3.52 -7.04 16.90
C CYS A 684 -3.31 -5.87 15.93
N ASN A 685 -4.39 -5.19 15.55
CA ASN A 685 -4.37 -3.98 14.73
C ASN A 685 -5.17 -2.86 15.42
N GLU A 686 -4.52 -1.74 15.68
CA GLU A 686 -5.10 -0.55 16.31
C GLU A 686 -4.93 0.70 15.42
N LEU A 687 -5.24 0.58 14.13
CA LEU A 687 -5.28 1.71 13.22
C LEU A 687 -6.14 2.85 13.79
N GLY A 688 -5.50 3.99 14.04
CA GLY A 688 -6.13 5.20 14.54
C GLY A 688 -6.42 5.27 16.04
N ALA A 689 -5.80 4.42 16.85
CA ALA A 689 -5.77 4.63 18.29
C ALA A 689 -4.84 5.81 18.64
N ASP A 690 -5.39 6.95 19.09
CA ASP A 690 -4.58 8.08 19.58
C ASP A 690 -3.77 7.64 20.82
N ALA A 691 -2.44 7.74 20.75
CA ALA A 691 -1.53 7.46 21.88
C ALA A 691 -1.67 8.48 23.02
N SER A 692 -2.32 9.61 22.77
CA SER A 692 -2.57 10.68 23.73
C SER A 692 -4.01 10.62 24.23
N ILE A 693 -4.17 10.65 25.55
CA ILE A 693 -5.43 10.71 26.32
C ILE A 693 -6.02 9.34 26.68
N SER A 694 -5.21 8.53 27.38
CA SER A 694 -5.75 7.83 28.53
C SER A 694 -5.64 8.77 29.72
N ALA A 695 -6.75 9.39 30.11
CA ALA A 695 -6.89 9.79 31.51
C ALA A 695 -6.51 8.56 32.36
N VAL A 696 -5.67 8.77 33.38
CA VAL A 696 -5.18 7.69 34.25
C VAL A 696 -6.39 7.09 34.97
N ASP A 697 -7.04 6.11 34.36
CA ASP A 697 -8.03 5.29 35.03
C ASP A 697 -7.27 4.22 35.82
N PRO A 698 -7.25 4.28 37.16
CA PRO A 698 -6.52 3.32 37.98
C PRO A 698 -7.08 1.88 37.89
N GLN A 699 -8.25 1.68 37.26
CA GLN A 699 -8.85 0.36 37.07
C GLN A 699 -8.51 -0.31 35.73
N LYS A 700 -7.90 0.41 34.77
CA LYS A 700 -7.54 -0.14 33.45
C LYS A 700 -6.04 -0.38 33.34
N VAL A 701 -5.66 -1.60 32.96
CA VAL A 701 -4.28 -1.95 32.66
C VAL A 701 -3.89 -1.36 31.31
N GLN A 702 -3.01 -0.35 31.32
CA GLN A 702 -2.53 0.28 30.09
C GLN A 702 -1.44 -0.56 29.43
N SER A 703 -1.70 -1.00 28.20
CA SER A 703 -0.70 -1.66 27.35
C SER A 703 0.08 -0.64 26.53
N SER A 704 1.26 -1.07 26.11
CA SER A 704 2.28 -0.32 25.40
C SER A 704 2.58 -1.10 24.10
N GLY A 705 2.79 -0.46 22.95
CA GLY A 705 3.14 -1.18 21.71
C GLY A 705 2.09 -1.16 20.58
N ARG A 706 1.32 -0.08 20.43
CA ARG A 706 0.25 0.00 19.42
C ARG A 706 0.83 0.18 18.02
N THR A 707 0.43 -0.66 17.07
CA THR A 707 0.83 -0.56 15.65
C THR A 707 -0.20 0.16 14.80
N THR A 708 0.28 0.86 13.77
CA THR A 708 -0.54 1.65 12.83
C THR A 708 -0.52 1.06 11.42
N ILE A 709 -0.27 -0.25 11.29
CA ILE A 709 -0.29 -0.94 9.99
C ILE A 709 -1.71 -0.90 9.42
N SER A 710 -1.81 -0.88 8.09
CA SER A 710 -3.12 -0.87 7.42
C SER A 710 -3.87 -2.18 7.68
N VAL A 711 -5.20 -2.16 7.58
CA VAL A 711 -6.00 -3.39 7.75
C VAL A 711 -5.70 -4.38 6.63
N LYS A 712 -5.53 -3.89 5.39
CA LYS A 712 -5.14 -4.68 4.23
C LYS A 712 -3.84 -5.45 4.48
N GLU A 713 -2.81 -4.75 4.96
CA GLU A 713 -1.50 -5.34 5.26
C GLU A 713 -1.61 -6.36 6.41
N ALA A 714 -2.34 -6.05 7.48
CA ALA A 714 -2.57 -6.98 8.57
C ALA A 714 -3.28 -8.28 8.12
N VAL A 715 -4.29 -8.16 7.25
CA VAL A 715 -4.99 -9.30 6.64
C VAL A 715 -4.05 -10.11 5.75
N GLN A 716 -3.23 -9.43 4.93
CA GLN A 716 -2.27 -10.09 4.06
C GLN A 716 -1.21 -10.86 4.86
N ILE A 717 -0.60 -10.23 5.88
CA ILE A 717 0.39 -10.88 6.76
C ILE A 717 -0.23 -12.10 7.47
N ALA A 718 -1.43 -11.95 8.00
CA ALA A 718 -2.12 -13.03 8.70
C ALA A 718 -2.43 -14.20 7.76
N ARG A 719 -2.86 -13.92 6.53
CA ARG A 719 -3.10 -14.94 5.51
C ARG A 719 -1.81 -15.63 5.08
N ASP A 720 -0.77 -14.87 4.80
CA ASP A 720 0.50 -15.40 4.25
C ASP A 720 1.26 -16.23 5.29
N ASN A 721 1.08 -15.93 6.58
CA ASN A 721 1.64 -16.71 7.70
C ASN A 721 0.67 -17.73 8.31
N ASN A 722 -0.55 -17.89 7.80
CA ASN A 722 -1.59 -18.76 8.38
C ASN A 722 -1.90 -18.47 9.87
N PHE A 723 -1.95 -17.20 10.27
CA PHE A 723 -2.45 -16.82 11.59
C PHE A 723 -3.92 -17.18 11.74
N MET A 724 -4.38 -17.33 12.99
CA MET A 724 -5.77 -17.67 13.27
C MET A 724 -6.72 -16.50 12.94
N GLY A 725 -6.29 -15.28 13.22
CA GLY A 725 -7.18 -14.13 13.16
C GLY A 725 -6.56 -12.81 13.57
N LEU A 726 -7.42 -11.79 13.60
CA LEU A 726 -7.07 -10.42 13.93
C LEU A 726 -7.85 -9.94 15.15
N ILE A 727 -7.21 -9.11 15.98
CA ILE A 727 -7.88 -8.31 17.02
C ILE A 727 -7.89 -6.86 16.52
N CYS A 728 -9.07 -6.33 16.21
CA CYS A 728 -9.25 -4.96 15.71
C CYS A 728 -10.04 -4.10 16.70
N SER A 729 -9.77 -2.80 16.74
CA SER A 729 -10.55 -1.86 17.56
C SER A 729 -12.02 -1.79 17.11
N SER A 730 -12.95 -1.82 18.07
CA SER A 730 -14.38 -1.55 17.82
C SER A 730 -14.62 -0.25 17.05
N ARG A 731 -13.88 0.81 17.38
CA ARG A 731 -14.00 2.12 16.74
C ARG A 731 -13.75 2.05 15.23
N LEU A 732 -12.79 1.22 14.83
CA LEU A 732 -12.44 1.04 13.41
C LEU A 732 -13.58 0.31 12.67
N LEU A 733 -14.13 -0.73 13.29
CA LEU A 733 -15.23 -1.51 12.73
C LEU A 733 -16.54 -0.71 12.70
N ASP A 734 -16.77 0.19 13.65
CA ASP A 734 -17.92 1.10 13.65
C ASP A 734 -17.82 2.14 12.51
N LEU A 735 -16.61 2.64 12.22
CA LEU A 735 -16.38 3.59 11.12
C LEU A 735 -16.51 2.94 9.74
N ALA A 736 -16.12 1.67 9.62
CA ALA A 736 -16.21 0.91 8.37
C ALA A 736 -16.68 -0.54 8.63
N PRO A 737 -18.00 -0.78 8.79
CA PRO A 737 -18.55 -2.10 9.08
C PRO A 737 -18.23 -3.17 8.01
N ALA A 738 -18.09 -2.75 6.75
CA ALA A 738 -17.74 -3.63 5.64
C ALA A 738 -16.34 -4.29 5.79
N LEU A 739 -15.48 -3.79 6.69
CA LEU A 739 -14.22 -4.45 7.03
C LEU A 739 -14.46 -5.83 7.64
N ILE A 740 -15.56 -6.04 8.37
CA ILE A 740 -15.89 -7.33 9.00
C ILE A 740 -16.04 -8.40 7.94
N GLU A 741 -16.85 -8.14 6.91
CA GLU A 741 -17.06 -9.06 5.78
C GLU A 741 -15.76 -9.28 4.99
N SER A 742 -14.97 -8.21 4.80
CA SER A 742 -13.70 -8.29 4.06
C SER A 742 -12.66 -9.18 4.77
N ILE A 743 -12.53 -9.05 6.10
CA ILE A 743 -11.61 -9.86 6.92
C ILE A 743 -12.11 -11.31 6.97
N LYS A 744 -13.42 -11.52 7.15
CA LYS A 744 -14.01 -12.86 7.19
C LYS A 744 -13.91 -13.59 5.87
N THR A 745 -14.11 -12.91 4.75
CA THR A 745 -13.92 -13.49 3.41
C THR A 745 -12.47 -13.94 3.18
N ALA A 746 -11.49 -13.39 3.91
CA ALA A 746 -10.11 -13.86 3.91
C ALA A 746 -9.88 -15.15 4.75
N GLY A 747 -10.92 -15.67 5.43
CA GLY A 747 -10.88 -16.85 6.28
C GLY A 747 -10.11 -16.63 7.58
N LEU A 748 -10.31 -15.46 8.20
CA LEU A 748 -9.66 -15.05 9.45
C LEU A 748 -10.71 -14.81 10.54
N VAL A 749 -10.44 -15.31 11.74
CA VAL A 749 -11.25 -15.01 12.93
C VAL A 749 -11.10 -13.53 13.29
N LEU A 750 -12.21 -12.82 13.49
CA LEU A 750 -12.19 -11.41 13.86
C LEU A 750 -12.66 -11.19 15.30
N ILE A 751 -11.78 -10.66 16.13
CA ILE A 751 -12.08 -10.27 17.51
C ILE A 751 -12.11 -8.75 17.60
N THR A 752 -13.10 -8.22 18.29
CA THR A 752 -13.24 -6.78 18.50
C THR A 752 -12.73 -6.34 19.87
N ASP A 753 -11.82 -5.37 19.91
CA ASP A 753 -11.39 -4.70 21.13
C ASP A 753 -12.36 -3.56 21.50
N ILE A 754 -13.07 -3.73 22.61
CA ILE A 754 -14.02 -2.77 23.20
C ILE A 754 -13.45 -2.08 24.45
N SER A 755 -12.15 -2.24 24.74
CA SER A 755 -11.49 -1.64 25.91
C SER A 755 -11.62 -0.11 25.97
N ASP A 756 -11.64 0.53 24.81
CA ASP A 756 -11.70 1.98 24.63
C ASP A 756 -13.13 2.54 24.42
N ALA A 757 -14.17 1.71 24.54
CA ALA A 757 -15.55 2.12 24.29
C ALA A 757 -16.16 3.05 25.37
N ASN A 758 -15.63 3.04 26.60
CA ASN A 758 -16.21 3.77 27.75
C ASN A 758 -15.55 5.14 28.04
N ILE A 759 -14.57 5.58 27.25
CA ILE A 759 -13.87 6.85 27.52
C ILE A 759 -14.52 7.96 26.69
N PRO A 760 -15.17 8.98 27.31
CA PRO A 760 -15.58 10.18 26.58
C PRO A 760 -14.32 10.94 26.17
N GLN A 761 -13.85 10.77 24.93
CA GLN A 761 -12.62 11.40 24.47
C GLN A 761 -12.87 12.72 23.74
N ARG A 762 -11.97 13.67 23.99
CA ARG A 762 -11.77 14.92 23.24
C ARG A 762 -10.52 14.73 22.36
N GLY A 763 -10.68 14.19 21.15
CA GLY A 763 -9.60 14.00 20.18
C GLY A 763 -10.16 13.98 18.74
N PRO A 764 -9.34 14.21 17.70
CA PRO A 764 -9.81 14.30 16.31
C PRO A 764 -10.34 12.97 15.75
N LEU A 765 -9.99 11.82 16.34
CA LEU A 765 -10.59 10.50 16.07
C LEU A 765 -11.63 10.08 17.12
N ALA A 766 -11.89 10.92 18.14
CA ALA A 766 -12.96 10.69 19.12
C ALA A 766 -14.37 10.93 18.51
N VAL A 767 -14.44 10.99 17.18
CA VAL A 767 -15.61 11.27 16.36
C VAL A 767 -16.39 9.99 16.04
N ALA A 768 -16.04 8.87 16.67
CA ALA A 768 -16.96 7.78 16.99
C ALA A 768 -17.19 7.84 18.51
N ALA A 769 -18.22 8.56 18.98
CA ALA A 769 -18.88 8.13 20.20
C ALA A 769 -19.42 6.73 19.88
N PRO A 770 -18.89 5.65 20.46
CA PRO A 770 -19.45 4.33 20.24
C PRO A 770 -20.92 4.42 20.64
N SER A 771 -21.80 3.95 19.76
CA SER A 771 -23.17 3.65 20.16
C SER A 771 -23.05 2.74 21.37
N ILE A 772 -23.41 3.30 22.52
CA ILE A 772 -23.47 2.68 23.83
C ILE A 772 -23.91 1.20 23.67
N TYR A 773 -22.96 0.28 23.84
CA TYR A 773 -23.14 -1.19 23.90
C TYR A 773 -23.50 -2.00 22.64
N GLN A 774 -23.37 -1.50 21.41
CA GLN A 774 -23.56 -2.38 20.23
C GLN A 774 -22.24 -3.05 19.84
N VAL A 775 -22.10 -4.34 20.19
CA VAL A 775 -21.06 -5.20 19.62
C VAL A 775 -21.30 -5.26 18.10
N PRO A 776 -20.29 -5.02 17.26
CA PRO A 776 -20.46 -5.10 15.81
C PRO A 776 -21.01 -6.49 15.42
N HIS A 777 -22.08 -6.52 14.62
CA HIS A 777 -22.64 -7.78 14.17
C HIS A 777 -21.65 -8.50 13.23
N GLY A 778 -21.50 -9.82 13.40
CA GLY A 778 -20.67 -10.65 12.53
C GLY A 778 -19.23 -10.88 13.01
N VAL A 779 -18.86 -10.48 14.23
CA VAL A 779 -17.53 -10.76 14.83
C VAL A 779 -17.53 -12.07 15.63
N ASP A 780 -16.37 -12.70 15.81
CA ASP A 780 -16.23 -14.03 16.44
C ASP A 780 -15.88 -13.97 17.93
N GLY A 781 -15.57 -12.79 18.44
CA GLY A 781 -15.27 -12.57 19.85
C GLY A 781 -15.06 -11.11 20.20
N PHE A 782 -14.94 -10.85 21.50
CA PHE A 782 -14.70 -9.51 22.03
C PHE A 782 -13.65 -9.52 23.16
N LEU A 783 -12.86 -8.46 23.18
CA LEU A 783 -11.85 -8.19 24.19
C LEU A 783 -12.28 -6.96 25.00
N LYS A 784 -12.42 -7.15 26.32
CA LYS A 784 -12.83 -6.10 27.25
C LYS A 784 -11.62 -5.43 27.90
N GLY A 785 -11.76 -4.15 28.26
CA GLY A 785 -10.71 -3.37 28.93
C GLY A 785 -10.33 -3.82 30.34
N ASN A 786 -11.03 -4.83 30.87
CA ASN A 786 -10.69 -5.51 32.12
C ASN A 786 -9.84 -6.78 31.90
N GLY A 787 -9.32 -6.99 30.67
CA GLY A 787 -8.43 -8.10 30.33
C GLY A 787 -9.13 -9.43 30.07
N VAL A 788 -10.45 -9.42 29.86
CA VAL A 788 -11.23 -10.60 29.47
C VAL A 788 -11.33 -10.66 27.95
N LEU A 789 -10.76 -11.70 27.35
CA LEU A 789 -11.01 -12.08 25.96
C LEU A 789 -12.07 -13.18 25.95
N ARG A 790 -13.15 -12.99 25.19
CA ARG A 790 -14.24 -13.98 25.06
C ARG A 790 -14.50 -14.29 23.61
N PHE A 791 -14.52 -15.58 23.28
CA PHE A 791 -14.97 -16.08 21.99
C PHE A 791 -16.48 -16.35 22.02
N ASN A 792 -17.13 -16.20 20.87
CA ASN A 792 -18.53 -16.58 20.69
C ASN A 792 -18.67 -18.11 20.67
N GLU A 793 -19.87 -18.61 20.98
CA GLU A 793 -20.15 -20.06 21.05
C GLU A 793 -20.04 -20.75 19.68
N THR A 794 -20.26 -19.99 18.60
CA THR A 794 -20.03 -20.39 17.21
C THR A 794 -18.99 -19.46 16.59
N ILE A 795 -17.92 -20.04 16.07
CA ILE A 795 -16.92 -19.33 15.26
C ILE A 795 -17.20 -19.70 13.81
N ASP A 796 -17.69 -18.74 13.02
CA ASP A 796 -17.84 -18.90 11.58
C ASP A 796 -16.52 -18.48 10.92
N MET A 797 -15.76 -19.45 10.41
CA MET A 797 -14.51 -19.24 9.68
C MET A 797 -14.69 -19.20 8.17
#